data_AF-A0A7V6HEB7-F1
#
_entry.id   AF-A0A7V6HEB7-F1
#
_cell.length_a   1.000
_cell.length_b   1.000
_cell.length_c   1.000
_cell.angle_alpha   90.00
_cell.angle_beta   90.00
_cell.angle_gamma   90.00
#
_symmetry.space_group_name_H-M   'P 1'
#
loop_
_entity.id
_entity.type
_entity.pdbx_description
1 polymer ?
#
loop_
_entity_poly.entity_id
_entity_poly.type
_entity_poly.pdbx_seq_one_letter_code
_entity_poly.pdbx_strand_id
1 'polypeptide(L)'
;MMKQRFGIGVVLLMATMTAFGAELTALPTDGKEWFSNPLTWRFQSGEIVNPSTNGHGIAVYEAAPLAADVTVEALFTPQKAQSIGWDVAAVAIVADDQNFWHLALVQMPPEHNLRPMVELCEMRDGEWLAQHNLKMEINEAPAVPWVFGQPHRLRISMDAKGVTGTILAPDGRLILRRRFAFTAAAVCAGRPALRVSGIAGAFKEIRASWSQPVAEKVAAPQPIPPFEVANGVSDVRDEATGFFRVVKKPDGRWWAIDPLGRGLVLLGVDHVSYHGHWCEKLGYAPYGRKNKEKYADQAEWEQETLGRLKQWGFNMLGAGCSHGLKHRGLIHTEFLNIGSHLATLDDEYEITPNERRPCSAFPNVFHPEFEAYCQYVARTRCLPHRDDPWLFGYFIDNELAWWGRGTQDTGLFDATMKKGREHTAKRALVALMSARFGGKIADFNAAFGTQAKSFDELLGFEQLPHPTDAARAAKLAFLVHTAERYFSLTARAIRAVDPNHLVLGARFAGTGGAHPEVWKVAGKFCDVVTFNVYPMADIDEGRVYTHLGRGGEPVSEHFQKFYDYVRRPMLITEWSFPALDAGVPSVHGAGQRFRTQAERTRATSLFARTMLSLPFLLGYDYFMWVDQPALGISTPFPEDSNYGLVTEDGVPHPLITEMFTGLHREAAAWRFRPEPAPKTITRPPPQPPLQVARRGRVGEVPATFTREGDAFRASNGRITLSGRVGGRRMVESVTLDGNETPFGNYTAMLLTLDAGGQPRWTDIHTVRTVEGRVEEGIAVIEITGDGAHSGDRMATTHRLYLPPGVPWFVAEAVSAHNTGERPLQLKGFFFRLYNEFRKTPEKLPPNLWGVPPSGCWMEAESGRFFGAVAPMNAGVGVHFWLNPQGGQHPDARLELKEAVTVAPGESFVLQQPAYVIALTGQGDSRVWLETATKLGTLMQ
;
A
#
# COMPACT_ATOMS: atom_id res chain seq x y z
N MET A 1 69.51 -11.78 -43.14
CA MET A 1 68.89 -12.43 -44.32
C MET A 1 67.42 -12.02 -44.38
N MET A 2 67.01 -11.37 -45.48
CA MET A 2 65.65 -11.18 -46.07
C MET A 2 64.45 -10.97 -45.11
N LYS A 3 63.76 -9.81 -45.00
CA LYS A 3 63.06 -8.92 -45.97
C LYS A 3 62.02 -9.60 -46.90
N GLN A 4 60.73 -9.45 -46.56
CA GLN A 4 59.53 -9.30 -47.42
C GLN A 4 58.48 -8.61 -46.51
N ARG A 5 57.92 -7.39 -46.67
CA ARG A 5 57.44 -6.54 -47.79
C ARG A 5 56.25 -7.11 -48.56
N PHE A 6 55.04 -6.70 -48.16
CA PHE A 6 53.89 -6.29 -48.98
C PHE A 6 53.14 -5.24 -48.13
N GLY A 7 52.81 -4.02 -48.54
CA GLY A 7 52.58 -3.47 -49.87
C GLY A 7 51.23 -2.75 -49.81
N ILE A 8 51.23 -1.53 -49.26
CA ILE A 8 50.08 -0.62 -49.22
C ILE A 8 49.73 -0.26 -50.67
N GLY A 9 48.58 -0.72 -51.15
CA GLY A 9 47.95 -0.29 -52.40
C GLY A 9 46.77 0.62 -52.08
N VAL A 10 47.02 1.94 -52.04
CA VAL A 10 45.95 2.94 -52.10
C VAL A 10 45.44 2.94 -53.54
N VAL A 11 44.24 2.40 -53.77
CA VAL A 11 43.52 2.60 -55.02
C VAL A 11 42.62 3.82 -54.82
N LEU A 12 43.08 4.94 -55.37
CA LEU A 12 42.31 6.16 -55.52
C LEU A 12 41.32 5.94 -56.68
N LEU A 13 40.05 5.63 -56.37
CA LEU A 13 38.97 5.76 -57.36
C LEU A 13 38.23 7.07 -57.07
N MET A 14 38.61 8.12 -57.81
CA MET A 14 37.73 9.26 -58.02
C MET A 14 36.55 8.78 -58.86
N ALA A 15 35.40 8.57 -58.22
CA ALA A 15 34.11 8.51 -58.91
C ALA A 15 33.42 9.86 -58.72
N THR A 16 33.19 10.50 -59.87
CA THR A 16 32.50 11.76 -60.08
C THR A 16 31.15 11.83 -59.36
N MET A 17 30.96 12.89 -58.57
CA MET A 17 29.70 13.26 -57.96
C MET A 17 28.64 13.57 -59.02
N THR A 18 27.58 12.76 -59.05
CA THR A 18 26.24 13.16 -59.46
C THR A 18 25.30 12.84 -58.30
N ALA A 19 24.61 13.85 -57.78
CA ALA A 19 23.68 13.73 -56.66
C ALA A 19 22.48 12.84 -57.03
N PHE A 20 22.55 11.56 -56.65
CA PHE A 20 21.40 10.67 -56.50
C PHE A 20 21.19 10.44 -55.01
N GLY A 21 19.97 10.66 -54.51
CA GLY A 21 19.62 10.40 -53.11
C GLY A 21 19.89 8.95 -52.75
N ALA A 22 20.39 8.70 -51.53
CA ALA A 22 20.64 7.35 -51.04
C ALA A 22 19.39 6.46 -51.18
N GLU A 23 19.58 5.22 -51.65
CA GLU A 23 18.49 4.26 -51.85
C GLU A 23 17.95 3.81 -50.47
N LEU A 24 16.63 3.96 -50.28
CA LEU A 24 15.99 3.55 -49.02
C LEU A 24 15.85 2.03 -48.97
N THR A 25 16.37 1.42 -47.91
CA THR A 25 16.28 -0.03 -47.68
C THR A 25 15.07 -0.33 -46.81
N ALA A 26 14.35 -1.41 -47.09
CA ALA A 26 13.24 -1.86 -46.26
C ALA A 26 13.72 -2.31 -44.87
N LEU A 27 13.04 -1.87 -43.81
CA LEU A 27 13.31 -2.31 -42.44
C LEU A 27 12.46 -3.53 -42.08
N PRO A 28 12.99 -4.48 -41.27
CA PRO A 28 12.23 -5.64 -40.84
C PRO A 28 11.08 -5.23 -39.90
N THR A 29 10.01 -6.02 -39.93
CA THR A 29 8.80 -5.82 -39.11
C THR A 29 8.60 -6.95 -38.10
N ASP A 30 9.60 -7.81 -37.91
CA ASP A 30 9.57 -8.96 -36.99
C ASP A 30 10.06 -8.63 -35.56
N GLY A 31 10.50 -7.38 -35.34
CA GLY A 31 10.91 -6.85 -34.04
C GLY A 31 12.34 -7.17 -33.60
N LYS A 32 13.08 -8.04 -34.30
CA LYS A 32 14.40 -8.54 -33.83
C LYS A 32 15.49 -7.47 -33.67
N GLU A 33 15.35 -6.36 -34.36
CA GLU A 33 16.32 -5.25 -34.39
C GLU A 33 15.73 -3.95 -33.83
N TRP A 34 14.51 -4.01 -33.30
CA TRP A 34 13.82 -2.86 -32.75
C TRP A 34 13.83 -2.90 -31.23
N PHE A 35 14.18 -1.78 -30.60
CA PHE A 35 13.96 -1.57 -29.18
C PHE A 35 12.71 -0.73 -28.98
N SER A 36 11.76 -1.26 -28.22
CA SER A 36 10.48 -0.61 -27.99
C SER A 36 9.76 -1.19 -26.77
N ASN A 37 8.77 -0.47 -26.25
CA ASN A 37 7.86 -1.01 -25.25
C ASN A 37 6.94 -2.06 -25.90
N PRO A 38 7.03 -3.35 -25.50
CA PRO A 38 6.22 -4.41 -26.10
C PRO A 38 4.73 -4.31 -25.75
N LEU A 39 4.34 -3.42 -24.82
CA LEU A 39 2.92 -3.12 -24.54
C LEU A 39 2.36 -2.06 -25.48
N THR A 40 3.23 -1.25 -26.11
CA THR A 40 2.86 -0.18 -27.04
C THR A 40 2.89 -0.64 -28.49
N TRP A 41 3.83 -1.54 -28.83
CA TRP A 41 4.13 -1.93 -30.20
C TRP A 41 3.95 -3.44 -30.42
N ARG A 42 3.24 -3.79 -31.50
CA ARG A 42 3.06 -5.17 -31.99
C ARG A 42 3.77 -5.30 -33.34
N PHE A 43 4.74 -6.18 -33.40
CA PHE A 43 5.50 -6.49 -34.62
C PHE A 43 4.86 -7.66 -35.34
N GLN A 44 4.46 -7.45 -36.59
CA GLN A 44 3.75 -8.43 -37.41
C GLN A 44 4.38 -8.49 -38.80
N SER A 45 4.20 -9.60 -39.50
CA SER A 45 4.75 -9.76 -40.85
C SER A 45 4.19 -8.68 -41.79
N GLY A 46 5.02 -7.70 -42.15
CA GLY A 46 4.69 -6.62 -43.09
C GLY A 46 4.16 -5.33 -42.45
N GLU A 47 3.95 -5.28 -41.13
CA GLU A 47 3.48 -4.08 -40.44
C GLU A 47 3.92 -3.99 -38.97
N ILE A 48 4.05 -2.76 -38.47
CA ILE A 48 4.24 -2.48 -37.04
C ILE A 48 3.02 -1.71 -36.53
N VAL A 49 2.36 -2.25 -35.52
CA VAL A 49 1.04 -1.78 -35.08
C VAL A 49 1.11 -1.20 -33.67
N ASN A 50 0.44 -0.07 -33.47
CA ASN A 50 0.01 0.38 -32.16
C ASN A 50 -1.51 0.13 -32.03
N PRO A 51 -1.94 -0.81 -31.18
CA PRO A 51 -3.35 -1.21 -31.11
C PRO A 51 -4.21 -0.30 -30.21
N SER A 52 -3.58 0.52 -29.36
CA SER A 52 -4.25 1.25 -28.28
C SER A 52 -3.87 2.71 -28.25
N THR A 53 -4.87 3.56 -28.08
CA THR A 53 -4.75 5.02 -27.90
C THR A 53 -4.20 5.41 -26.52
N ASN A 54 -3.93 4.44 -25.63
CA ASN A 54 -3.25 4.70 -24.36
C ASN A 54 -1.74 4.44 -24.45
N GLY A 55 -1.25 4.01 -25.63
CA GLY A 55 0.16 3.74 -25.86
C GLY A 55 0.96 5.01 -26.11
N HIS A 56 2.02 5.19 -25.33
CA HIS A 56 3.07 6.18 -25.56
C HIS A 56 4.40 5.46 -25.68
N GLY A 57 5.14 5.74 -26.76
CA GLY A 57 6.46 5.13 -26.91
C GLY A 57 7.12 5.42 -28.24
N ILE A 58 8.43 5.19 -28.24
CA ILE A 58 9.29 5.22 -29.41
C ILE A 58 9.74 3.78 -29.67
N ALA A 59 9.67 3.34 -30.93
CA ALA A 59 10.33 2.15 -31.40
C ALA A 59 11.57 2.59 -32.18
N VAL A 60 12.76 2.26 -31.69
CA VAL A 60 14.04 2.63 -32.30
C VAL A 60 14.62 1.41 -33.01
N TYR A 61 15.02 1.57 -34.27
CA TYR A 61 15.72 0.53 -35.01
C TYR A 61 17.21 0.54 -34.67
N GLU A 62 17.64 -0.34 -33.77
CA GLU A 62 18.97 -0.32 -33.16
C GLU A 62 20.06 -0.97 -34.03
N ALA A 63 19.68 -1.72 -35.07
CA ALA A 63 20.65 -2.20 -36.06
C ALA A 63 21.26 -1.07 -36.91
N ALA A 64 20.60 0.11 -36.96
CA ALA A 64 21.20 1.31 -37.52
C ALA A 64 22.15 1.97 -36.49
N PRO A 65 23.36 2.41 -36.90
CA PRO A 65 24.21 3.22 -36.05
C PRO A 65 23.58 4.60 -35.85
N LEU A 66 24.00 5.31 -34.81
CA LEU A 66 23.78 6.74 -34.72
C LEU A 66 24.45 7.42 -35.93
N ALA A 67 23.70 8.22 -36.70
CA ALA A 67 24.19 8.80 -37.95
C ALA A 67 23.70 10.25 -38.14
N ALA A 68 24.50 11.06 -38.83
CA ALA A 68 24.18 12.46 -39.13
C ALA A 68 23.27 12.61 -40.36
N ASP A 69 23.44 11.73 -41.35
CA ASP A 69 22.58 11.65 -42.51
C ASP A 69 21.61 10.49 -42.32
N VAL A 70 20.33 10.77 -42.09
CA VAL A 70 19.31 9.74 -41.83
C VAL A 70 18.04 10.10 -42.57
N THR A 71 17.48 9.14 -43.31
CA THR A 71 16.12 9.24 -43.83
C THR A 71 15.30 8.07 -43.34
N VAL A 72 14.06 8.35 -42.93
CA VAL A 72 13.05 7.38 -42.55
C VAL A 72 11.78 7.69 -43.31
N GLU A 73 11.20 6.67 -43.92
CA GLU A 73 9.93 6.74 -44.62
C GLU A 73 9.03 5.60 -44.19
N ALA A 74 7.75 5.87 -43.97
CA ALA A 74 6.75 4.84 -43.71
C ALA A 74 5.38 5.26 -44.25
N LEU A 75 4.57 4.27 -44.60
CA LEU A 75 3.15 4.44 -44.85
C LEU A 75 2.39 4.20 -43.53
N PHE A 76 1.75 5.23 -42.98
CA PHE A 76 1.01 5.11 -41.73
C PHE A 76 -0.49 5.25 -41.97
N THR A 77 -1.28 4.30 -41.45
CA THR A 77 -2.74 4.37 -41.47
C THR A 77 -3.26 4.67 -40.06
N PRO A 78 -3.59 5.93 -39.73
CA PRO A 78 -4.23 6.28 -38.45
C PRO A 78 -5.62 5.66 -38.40
N GLN A 79 -5.97 5.01 -37.29
CA GLN A 79 -7.28 4.35 -37.12
C GLN A 79 -8.19 5.11 -36.15
N LYS A 80 -7.65 5.52 -35.00
CA LYS A 80 -8.40 6.20 -33.94
C LYS A 80 -7.48 7.00 -33.01
N ALA A 81 -8.06 7.96 -32.31
CA ALA A 81 -7.48 8.80 -31.26
C ALA A 81 -8.55 9.02 -30.19
N GLN A 82 -8.18 9.05 -28.91
CA GLN A 82 -9.14 9.09 -27.79
C GLN A 82 -8.62 9.82 -26.54
N SER A 83 -7.43 10.43 -26.56
CA SER A 83 -6.93 11.11 -25.37
C SER A 83 -7.51 12.53 -25.22
N ILE A 84 -7.40 13.06 -24.00
CA ILE A 84 -7.71 14.46 -23.67
C ILE A 84 -6.56 15.42 -24.04
N GLY A 85 -5.47 14.92 -24.62
CA GLY A 85 -4.27 15.69 -24.96
C GLY A 85 -3.94 15.69 -26.45
N TRP A 86 -2.68 15.95 -26.76
CA TRP A 86 -2.16 15.95 -28.14
C TRP A 86 -1.81 14.52 -28.57
N ASP A 87 -2.68 13.96 -29.42
CA ASP A 87 -2.53 12.60 -29.92
C ASP A 87 -1.64 12.60 -31.18
N VAL A 88 -0.58 11.80 -31.20
CA VAL A 88 0.48 11.82 -32.21
C VAL A 88 0.80 10.43 -32.74
N ALA A 89 1.06 10.33 -34.04
CA ALA A 89 1.78 9.23 -34.67
C ALA A 89 2.78 9.77 -35.70
N ALA A 90 4.01 9.24 -35.66
CA ALA A 90 5.15 9.82 -36.34
C ALA A 90 6.17 8.79 -36.83
N VAL A 91 6.89 9.18 -37.89
CA VAL A 91 8.26 8.70 -38.14
C VAL A 91 9.23 9.66 -37.44
N ALA A 92 10.32 9.14 -36.91
CA ALA A 92 11.25 9.91 -36.09
C ALA A 92 12.71 9.55 -36.40
N ILE A 93 13.60 10.49 -36.07
CA ILE A 93 15.05 10.30 -36.04
C ILE A 93 15.48 10.54 -34.60
N VAL A 94 15.93 9.50 -33.91
CA VAL A 94 16.06 9.47 -32.44
C VAL A 94 17.51 9.22 -32.04
N ALA A 95 18.14 10.15 -31.33
CA ALA A 95 19.41 9.90 -30.66
C ALA A 95 19.16 9.18 -29.33
N ASP A 96 18.25 9.72 -28.53
CA ASP A 96 17.73 9.20 -27.26
C ASP A 96 16.33 9.76 -26.98
N ASP A 97 15.74 9.46 -25.83
CA ASP A 97 14.38 9.89 -25.47
C ASP A 97 14.25 11.39 -25.15
N GLN A 98 15.36 12.11 -25.01
CA GLN A 98 15.44 13.56 -24.79
C GLN A 98 15.97 14.33 -26.02
N ASN A 99 16.37 13.63 -27.08
CA ASN A 99 16.97 14.20 -28.28
C ASN A 99 16.46 13.49 -29.52
N PHE A 100 15.42 14.04 -30.14
CA PHE A 100 14.85 13.48 -31.36
C PHE A 100 14.13 14.52 -32.22
N TRP A 101 14.07 14.23 -33.52
CA TRP A 101 13.14 14.85 -34.44
C TRP A 101 12.00 13.90 -34.75
N HIS A 102 10.79 14.43 -34.90
CA HIS A 102 9.67 13.65 -35.40
C HIS A 102 8.86 14.41 -36.45
N LEU A 103 8.29 13.68 -37.40
CA LEU A 103 7.32 14.16 -38.36
C LEU A 103 6.00 13.45 -38.10
N ALA A 104 4.97 14.21 -37.74
CA ALA A 104 3.78 13.68 -37.10
C ALA A 104 2.48 14.04 -37.82
N LEU A 105 1.55 13.08 -37.82
CA LEU A 105 0.12 13.35 -37.81
C LEU A 105 -0.30 13.60 -36.36
N VAL A 106 -1.09 14.64 -36.14
CA VAL A 106 -1.51 15.08 -34.81
C VAL A 106 -3.01 15.28 -34.76
N GLN A 107 -3.68 14.65 -33.80
CA GLN A 107 -5.04 14.94 -33.44
C GLN A 107 -5.01 15.92 -32.26
N MET A 108 -5.47 17.15 -32.49
CA MET A 108 -5.53 18.18 -31.45
C MET A 108 -6.52 17.78 -30.35
N PRO A 109 -6.33 18.27 -29.11
CA PRO A 109 -7.22 17.97 -28.00
C PRO A 109 -8.63 18.59 -28.16
N PRO A 110 -9.62 18.18 -27.33
CA PRO A 110 -11.01 18.63 -27.45
C PRO A 110 -11.21 20.15 -27.45
N GLU A 111 -10.42 20.90 -26.67
CA GLU A 111 -10.45 22.38 -26.61
C GLU A 111 -10.13 23.05 -27.96
N HIS A 112 -9.53 22.31 -28.90
CA HIS A 112 -9.23 22.76 -30.25
C HIS A 112 -10.13 22.12 -31.33
N ASN A 113 -11.29 21.60 -30.90
CA ASN A 113 -12.33 20.95 -31.72
C ASN A 113 -11.86 19.69 -32.43
N LEU A 114 -10.91 18.95 -31.84
CA LEU A 114 -10.38 17.71 -32.42
C LEU A 114 -9.97 17.90 -33.90
N ARG A 115 -9.31 19.01 -34.24
CA ARG A 115 -8.84 19.21 -35.61
C ARG A 115 -7.58 18.38 -35.91
N PRO A 116 -7.45 17.81 -37.13
CA PRO A 116 -6.21 17.22 -37.58
C PRO A 116 -5.17 18.31 -37.84
N MET A 117 -3.95 18.07 -37.37
CA MET A 117 -2.76 18.90 -37.54
C MET A 117 -1.58 18.02 -37.99
N VAL A 118 -0.56 18.65 -38.56
CA VAL A 118 0.71 18.01 -38.90
C VAL A 118 1.87 18.84 -38.38
N GLU A 119 2.94 18.19 -37.94
CA GLU A 119 4.09 18.89 -37.36
C GLU A 119 5.42 18.23 -37.70
N LEU A 120 6.48 19.04 -37.67
CA LEU A 120 7.88 18.64 -37.68
C LEU A 120 8.52 19.39 -36.50
N CYS A 121 8.78 18.67 -35.42
CA CYS A 121 9.22 19.25 -34.15
C CYS A 121 10.48 18.55 -33.63
N GLU A 122 11.20 19.28 -32.78
CA GLU A 122 12.44 18.86 -32.13
C GLU A 122 12.21 18.72 -30.63
N MET A 123 12.64 17.60 -30.07
CA MET A 123 13.01 17.46 -28.67
C MET A 123 14.54 17.63 -28.59
N ARG A 124 15.03 18.58 -27.81
CA ARG A 124 16.48 18.80 -27.59
C ARG A 124 16.75 19.00 -26.12
N ASP A 125 17.64 18.20 -25.54
CA ASP A 125 17.99 18.25 -24.11
C ASP A 125 16.75 18.20 -23.19
N GLY A 126 15.73 17.44 -23.59
CA GLY A 126 14.46 17.30 -22.87
C GLY A 126 13.48 18.49 -23.04
N GLU A 127 13.85 19.52 -23.79
CA GLU A 127 12.98 20.63 -24.16
C GLU A 127 12.15 20.28 -25.40
N TRP A 128 10.82 20.26 -25.26
CA TRP A 128 9.91 20.08 -26.39
C TRP A 128 9.67 21.39 -27.14
N LEU A 129 9.57 21.32 -28.48
CA LEU A 129 9.49 22.49 -29.37
C LEU A 129 10.77 23.35 -29.39
N ALA A 130 11.92 22.67 -29.28
CA ALA A 130 13.24 23.32 -29.22
C ALA A 130 13.69 23.97 -30.54
N GLN A 131 13.00 23.68 -31.65
CA GLN A 131 13.33 24.19 -33.00
C GLN A 131 13.03 25.69 -33.19
N HIS A 132 12.49 26.38 -32.19
CA HIS A 132 12.10 27.80 -32.29
C HIS A 132 13.27 28.74 -32.60
N ASN A 133 14.51 28.31 -32.33
CA ASN A 133 15.74 29.05 -32.63
C ASN A 133 16.34 28.74 -34.02
N LEU A 134 15.74 27.80 -34.77
CA LEU A 134 16.20 27.39 -36.09
C LEU A 134 15.50 28.18 -37.20
N LYS A 135 16.21 28.41 -38.30
CA LYS A 135 15.64 29.03 -39.49
C LYS A 135 14.78 28.02 -40.26
N MET A 136 13.49 28.31 -40.40
CA MET A 136 12.60 27.57 -41.29
C MET A 136 12.84 28.03 -42.75
N GLU A 137 13.35 27.13 -43.60
CA GLU A 137 13.65 27.41 -45.01
C GLU A 137 12.48 27.09 -45.94
N ILE A 138 11.70 26.05 -45.60
CA ILE A 138 10.55 25.59 -46.38
C ILE A 138 9.38 25.40 -45.43
N ASN A 139 8.18 25.88 -45.83
CA ASN A 139 6.93 25.65 -45.11
C ASN A 139 5.75 25.57 -46.08
N GLU A 140 5.63 24.45 -46.79
CA GLU A 140 4.52 24.15 -47.69
C GLU A 140 3.49 23.30 -46.92
N ALA A 141 2.38 23.90 -46.50
CA ALA A 141 1.30 23.22 -45.80
C ALA A 141 -0.05 23.58 -46.45
N PRO A 142 -0.36 23.04 -47.65
CA PRO A 142 -1.65 23.27 -48.28
C PRO A 142 -2.78 22.80 -47.35
N ALA A 143 -3.97 23.39 -47.47
CA ALA A 143 -5.13 23.08 -46.63
C ALA A 143 -5.77 21.70 -46.94
N VAL A 144 -4.94 20.66 -47.06
CA VAL A 144 -5.33 19.26 -47.24
C VAL A 144 -5.20 18.57 -45.89
N PRO A 145 -6.31 18.28 -45.18
CA PRO A 145 -6.26 17.56 -43.91
C PRO A 145 -5.91 16.09 -44.16
N TRP A 146 -5.20 15.47 -43.21
CA TRP A 146 -5.12 14.01 -43.14
C TRP A 146 -6.42 13.45 -42.53
N VAL A 147 -6.71 12.17 -42.80
CA VAL A 147 -7.98 11.51 -42.43
C VAL A 147 -7.71 10.13 -41.83
N PHE A 148 -8.47 9.74 -40.80
CA PHE A 148 -8.49 8.38 -40.25
C PHE A 148 -8.91 7.35 -41.31
N GLY A 149 -8.35 6.14 -41.22
CA GLY A 149 -8.57 5.04 -42.16
C GLY A 149 -7.82 5.16 -43.49
N GLN A 150 -7.19 6.30 -43.78
CA GLN A 150 -6.43 6.52 -45.02
C GLN A 150 -4.92 6.40 -44.79
N PRO A 151 -4.15 5.73 -45.68
CA PRO A 151 -2.70 5.64 -45.54
C PRO A 151 -2.00 6.92 -45.98
N HIS A 152 -1.18 7.51 -45.11
CA HIS A 152 -0.38 8.70 -45.40
C HIS A 152 1.10 8.32 -45.44
N ARG A 153 1.85 8.81 -46.43
CA ARG A 153 3.29 8.56 -46.53
C ARG A 153 4.03 9.66 -45.78
N LEU A 154 4.70 9.30 -44.70
CA LEU A 154 5.50 10.19 -43.87
C LEU A 154 6.97 9.93 -44.17
N ARG A 155 7.73 10.99 -44.48
CA ARG A 155 9.17 10.92 -44.72
C ARG A 155 9.88 12.04 -43.97
N ILE A 156 10.81 11.67 -43.10
CA ILE A 156 11.75 12.60 -42.45
C ILE A 156 13.17 12.33 -42.94
N SER A 157 13.88 13.37 -43.35
CA SER A 157 15.26 13.31 -43.83
C SER A 157 16.09 14.38 -43.11
N MET A 158 17.17 13.97 -42.48
CA MET A 158 18.15 14.84 -41.82
C MET A 158 19.50 14.70 -42.52
N ASP A 159 20.16 15.83 -42.69
CA ASP A 159 21.51 15.96 -43.24
C ASP A 159 22.31 16.96 -42.39
N ALA A 160 23.61 17.10 -42.66
CA ALA A 160 24.48 18.03 -41.94
C ALA A 160 24.03 19.51 -41.93
N LYS A 161 23.09 19.92 -42.79
CA LYS A 161 22.60 21.30 -42.90
C LYS A 161 21.21 21.50 -42.32
N GLY A 162 20.44 20.44 -42.07
CA GLY A 162 19.08 20.58 -41.59
C GLY A 162 18.23 19.31 -41.64
N VAL A 163 16.96 19.48 -41.29
CA VAL A 163 15.96 18.41 -41.28
C VAL A 163 14.76 18.81 -42.14
N THR A 164 14.26 17.86 -42.93
CA THR A 164 13.13 18.03 -43.84
C THR A 164 12.09 16.94 -43.57
N GLY A 165 10.85 17.35 -43.37
CA GLY A 165 9.71 16.45 -43.23
C GLY A 165 8.77 16.61 -44.43
N THR A 166 8.27 15.50 -44.98
CA THR A 166 7.27 15.48 -46.05
C THR A 166 6.15 14.49 -45.72
N ILE A 167 4.89 14.92 -45.83
CA ILE A 167 3.70 14.10 -45.66
C ILE A 167 2.88 14.15 -46.95
N LEU A 168 2.54 12.99 -47.50
CA LEU A 168 1.70 12.85 -48.69
C LEU A 168 0.40 12.10 -48.35
N ALA A 169 -0.70 12.55 -48.94
CA ALA A 169 -1.98 11.86 -48.96
C ALA A 169 -1.90 10.56 -49.80
N PRO A 170 -2.88 9.64 -49.70
CA PRO A 170 -2.89 8.39 -50.48
C PRO A 170 -2.76 8.58 -52.00
N ASP A 171 -3.28 9.69 -52.53
CA ASP A 171 -3.27 10.05 -53.95
C ASP A 171 -1.99 10.82 -54.38
N GLY A 172 -1.02 10.96 -53.47
CA GLY A 172 0.24 11.66 -53.72
C GLY A 172 0.19 13.16 -53.53
N ARG A 173 -0.96 13.76 -53.19
CA ARG A 173 -1.03 15.19 -52.88
C ARG A 173 -0.21 15.53 -51.64
N LEU A 174 0.46 16.67 -51.68
CA LEU A 174 1.22 17.20 -50.56
C LEU A 174 0.27 17.61 -49.42
N ILE A 175 0.57 17.16 -48.19
CA ILE A 175 -0.06 17.64 -46.95
C ILE A 175 0.91 18.58 -46.21
N LEU A 176 2.18 18.20 -46.13
CA LEU A 176 3.23 19.01 -45.50
C LEU A 176 4.55 18.79 -46.22
N ARG A 177 5.30 19.87 -46.49
CA ARG A 177 6.75 19.86 -46.64
C ARG A 177 7.33 20.98 -45.79
N ARG A 178 8.18 20.64 -44.83
CA ARG A 178 8.82 21.62 -43.95
C ARG A 178 10.31 21.32 -43.83
N ARG A 179 11.15 22.35 -43.89
CA ARG A 179 12.59 22.24 -43.65
C ARG A 179 13.06 23.27 -42.64
N PHE A 180 13.81 22.80 -41.64
CA PHE A 180 14.59 23.65 -40.75
C PHE A 180 16.08 23.51 -41.10
N ALA A 181 16.77 24.62 -41.25
CA ALA A 181 18.22 24.65 -41.31
C ALA A 181 18.81 24.69 -39.89
N PHE A 182 19.91 23.98 -39.68
CA PHE A 182 20.65 23.96 -38.41
C PHE A 182 21.48 25.25 -38.24
N THR A 183 20.79 26.38 -38.10
CA THR A 183 21.39 27.71 -37.91
C THR A 183 21.76 28.02 -36.45
N ALA A 184 21.33 27.17 -35.52
CA ALA A 184 21.66 27.18 -34.10
C ALA A 184 21.86 25.73 -33.62
N ALA A 185 22.06 25.52 -32.30
CA ALA A 185 22.15 24.18 -31.74
C ALA A 185 20.91 23.35 -32.11
N ALA A 186 21.12 22.10 -32.53
CA ALA A 186 20.05 21.20 -32.93
C ALA A 186 20.47 19.74 -32.68
N VAL A 187 19.50 18.84 -32.63
CA VAL A 187 19.73 17.40 -32.76
C VAL A 187 20.15 17.11 -34.19
N CYS A 188 21.45 16.81 -34.38
CA CYS A 188 22.08 16.63 -35.69
C CYS A 188 22.44 15.17 -36.00
N ALA A 189 22.04 14.21 -35.16
CA ALA A 189 22.27 12.79 -35.37
C ALA A 189 21.13 11.97 -34.74
N GLY A 190 20.87 10.76 -35.26
CA GLY A 190 19.87 9.87 -34.70
C GLY A 190 19.82 8.52 -35.41
N ARG A 191 18.85 7.70 -35.01
CA ARG A 191 18.50 6.42 -35.64
C ARG A 191 17.09 6.46 -36.21
N PRO A 192 16.79 5.66 -37.25
CA PRO A 192 15.43 5.46 -37.72
C PRO A 192 14.51 4.99 -36.59
N ALA A 193 13.36 5.64 -36.44
CA ALA A 193 12.42 5.32 -35.39
C ALA A 193 10.96 5.59 -35.80
N LEU A 194 10.06 4.98 -35.03
CA LEU A 194 8.62 5.26 -35.06
C LEU A 194 8.21 5.78 -33.70
N ARG A 195 7.23 6.68 -33.65
CA ARG A 195 6.72 7.25 -32.41
C ARG A 195 5.20 7.29 -32.42
N VAL A 196 4.60 6.87 -31.32
CA VAL A 196 3.16 7.04 -31.06
C VAL A 196 2.95 7.63 -29.68
N SER A 197 1.89 8.40 -29.57
CA SER A 197 1.38 8.95 -28.32
C SER A 197 -0.10 9.23 -28.54
N GLY A 198 -0.96 8.23 -28.41
CA GLY A 198 -2.41 8.46 -28.46
C GLY A 198 -3.14 8.21 -29.78
N ILE A 199 -2.42 8.05 -30.90
CA ILE A 199 -3.02 7.59 -32.17
C ILE A 199 -2.73 6.10 -32.38
N ALA A 200 -3.78 5.29 -32.43
CA ALA A 200 -3.68 3.89 -32.83
C ALA A 200 -3.63 3.76 -34.37
N GLY A 201 -2.88 2.79 -34.88
CA GLY A 201 -2.71 2.59 -36.31
C GLY A 201 -1.59 1.61 -36.66
N ALA A 202 -1.31 1.49 -37.96
CA ALA A 202 -0.31 0.58 -38.50
C ALA A 202 0.68 1.31 -39.42
N PHE A 203 1.98 1.03 -39.22
CA PHE A 203 3.06 1.43 -40.10
C PHE A 203 3.41 0.29 -41.06
N LYS A 204 3.43 0.60 -42.36
CA LYS A 204 3.77 -0.31 -43.47
C LYS A 204 4.86 0.29 -44.33
N GLU A 205 5.48 -0.55 -45.17
CA GLU A 205 6.51 -0.13 -46.12
C GLU A 205 7.59 0.75 -45.47
N ILE A 206 8.03 0.38 -44.28
CA ILE A 206 9.00 1.16 -43.51
C ILE A 206 10.35 1.00 -44.20
N ARG A 207 10.96 2.12 -44.58
CA ARG A 207 12.26 2.14 -45.25
C ARG A 207 13.13 3.21 -44.63
N ALA A 208 14.43 2.97 -44.60
CA ALA A 208 15.38 3.94 -44.13
C ALA A 208 16.70 3.86 -44.88
N SER A 209 17.48 4.94 -44.80
CA SER A 209 18.87 4.98 -45.23
C SER A 209 19.65 5.83 -44.24
N TRP A 210 20.90 5.48 -43.99
CA TRP A 210 21.79 6.26 -43.14
C TRP A 210 23.21 6.29 -43.71
N SER A 211 23.90 7.40 -43.50
CA SER A 211 25.32 7.58 -43.80
C SER A 211 25.95 8.53 -42.79
N GLN A 212 27.27 8.69 -42.84
CA GLN A 212 28.02 9.51 -41.87
C GLN A 212 27.75 9.06 -40.43
N PRO A 213 28.14 7.82 -40.07
CA PRO A 213 28.00 7.34 -38.70
C PRO A 213 28.73 8.30 -37.76
N VAL A 214 28.02 8.69 -36.70
CA VAL A 214 28.55 9.56 -35.66
C VAL A 214 28.93 8.65 -34.51
N ALA A 215 30.11 8.86 -33.94
CA ALA A 215 30.46 8.20 -32.69
C ALA A 215 29.37 8.53 -31.68
N GLU A 216 28.74 7.51 -31.10
CA GLU A 216 27.81 7.70 -30.00
C GLU A 216 28.55 8.47 -28.92
N LYS A 217 28.19 9.76 -28.77
CA LYS A 217 28.49 10.48 -27.55
C LYS A 217 27.61 9.83 -26.50
N VAL A 218 28.08 8.73 -25.94
CA VAL A 218 27.68 8.37 -24.58
C VAL A 218 27.99 9.64 -23.81
N ALA A 219 26.96 10.37 -23.39
CA ALA A 219 27.15 11.50 -22.50
C ALA A 219 28.11 10.99 -21.44
N ALA A 220 29.29 11.62 -21.32
CA ALA A 220 30.27 11.16 -20.35
C ALA A 220 29.49 11.04 -19.04
N PRO A 221 29.34 9.83 -18.48
CA PRO A 221 28.49 9.65 -17.32
C PRO A 221 28.94 10.71 -16.32
N GLN A 222 27.98 11.51 -15.82
CA GLN A 222 28.26 12.43 -14.73
C GLN A 222 29.11 11.65 -13.73
N PRO A 223 30.36 12.08 -13.47
CA PRO A 223 31.30 11.22 -12.78
C PRO A 223 30.70 10.85 -11.44
N ILE A 224 30.37 9.56 -11.27
CA ILE A 224 29.73 9.10 -10.05
C ILE A 224 30.75 9.31 -8.94
N PRO A 225 30.43 10.09 -7.89
CA PRO A 225 31.34 10.31 -6.79
C PRO A 225 31.83 8.97 -6.22
N PRO A 226 33.10 8.87 -5.81
CA PRO A 226 33.59 7.68 -5.11
C PRO A 226 32.68 7.33 -3.93
N PHE A 227 32.41 6.06 -3.74
CA PHE A 227 31.53 5.60 -2.67
C PHE A 227 32.12 5.95 -1.29
N GLU A 228 31.35 6.68 -0.48
CA GLU A 228 31.74 7.03 0.89
C GLU A 228 30.53 7.12 1.83
N VAL A 229 30.41 6.16 2.74
CA VAL A 229 29.43 6.21 3.84
C VAL A 229 30.14 6.19 5.19
N ALA A 230 29.70 7.05 6.11
CA ALA A 230 30.40 7.31 7.37
C ALA A 230 30.30 6.15 8.38
N ASN A 231 29.21 5.37 8.36
CA ASN A 231 28.88 4.38 9.39
C ASN A 231 29.16 2.92 8.97
N GLY A 232 30.14 2.70 8.09
CA GLY A 232 30.65 1.35 7.80
C GLY A 232 31.27 0.70 9.04
N VAL A 233 30.91 -0.54 9.32
CA VAL A 233 31.36 -1.31 10.49
C VAL A 233 32.72 -1.92 10.19
N SER A 234 33.77 -1.44 10.87
CA SER A 234 35.13 -1.79 10.49
C SER A 234 35.56 -3.22 10.81
N ASP A 235 34.99 -3.80 11.86
CA ASP A 235 35.33 -5.15 12.33
C ASP A 235 34.60 -6.24 11.55
N VAL A 236 33.59 -5.87 10.77
CA VAL A 236 32.92 -6.76 9.83
C VAL A 236 33.49 -6.48 8.44
N ARG A 237 34.23 -7.45 7.90
CA ARG A 237 34.93 -7.32 6.62
C ARG A 237 34.68 -8.50 5.71
N ASP A 238 34.75 -8.23 4.42
CA ASP A 238 34.62 -9.19 3.34
C ASP A 238 35.20 -8.58 2.03
N GLU A 239 35.33 -9.32 0.93
CA GLU A 239 35.82 -8.83 -0.38
C GLU A 239 35.21 -7.48 -0.88
N ALA A 240 36.06 -6.51 -1.21
CA ALA A 240 35.63 -5.22 -1.78
C ALA A 240 35.40 -5.36 -3.30
N THR A 241 34.16 -5.62 -3.70
CA THR A 241 33.80 -5.88 -5.11
C THR A 241 33.50 -4.60 -5.91
N GLY A 242 33.44 -3.44 -5.25
CA GLY A 242 32.93 -2.20 -5.84
C GLY A 242 31.40 -2.06 -5.79
N PHE A 243 30.68 -3.10 -5.36
CA PHE A 243 29.21 -3.10 -5.26
C PHE A 243 28.74 -3.68 -3.92
N PHE A 244 27.46 -3.42 -3.59
CA PHE A 244 26.82 -4.00 -2.44
C PHE A 244 26.58 -5.50 -2.61
N ARG A 245 26.71 -6.24 -1.50
CA ARG A 245 26.35 -7.65 -1.44
C ARG A 245 25.91 -8.05 -0.05
N VAL A 246 25.36 -9.24 0.07
CA VAL A 246 24.88 -9.77 1.35
C VAL A 246 25.57 -11.08 1.70
N VAL A 247 26.01 -11.20 2.94
CA VAL A 247 26.72 -12.40 3.42
C VAL A 247 26.22 -12.83 4.78
N LYS A 248 26.15 -14.14 4.99
CA LYS A 248 25.92 -14.73 6.31
C LYS A 248 27.27 -15.03 6.95
N LYS A 249 27.56 -14.39 8.07
CA LYS A 249 28.79 -14.61 8.84
C LYS A 249 28.70 -15.91 9.69
N PRO A 250 29.83 -16.44 10.18
CA PRO A 250 29.85 -17.71 10.94
C PRO A 250 29.00 -17.72 12.21
N ASP A 251 28.75 -16.55 12.81
CA ASP A 251 27.83 -16.37 13.95
C ASP A 251 26.34 -16.47 13.56
N GLY A 252 26.05 -16.71 12.28
CA GLY A 252 24.72 -16.83 11.73
C GLY A 252 24.08 -15.50 11.32
N ARG A 253 24.72 -14.36 11.56
CA ARG A 253 24.17 -13.04 11.22
C ARG A 253 24.39 -12.69 9.75
N TRP A 254 23.34 -12.19 9.13
CA TRP A 254 23.43 -11.55 7.82
C TRP A 254 23.94 -10.12 7.95
N TRP A 255 24.77 -9.73 6.99
CA TRP A 255 25.33 -8.40 6.84
C TRP A 255 25.21 -7.95 5.39
N ALA A 256 24.86 -6.68 5.20
CA ALA A 256 25.18 -5.98 3.97
C ALA A 256 26.68 -5.65 4.01
N ILE A 257 27.36 -5.88 2.90
CA ILE A 257 28.76 -5.49 2.69
C ILE A 257 28.75 -4.37 1.65
N ASP A 258 29.33 -3.24 2.01
CA ASP A 258 29.44 -2.07 1.15
C ASP A 258 30.51 -2.26 0.04
N PRO A 259 30.54 -1.41 -0.99
CA PRO A 259 31.53 -1.44 -2.06
C PRO A 259 32.99 -1.54 -1.63
N LEU A 260 33.32 -1.05 -0.41
CA LEU A 260 34.65 -1.04 0.16
C LEU A 260 34.95 -2.30 1.01
N GLY A 261 34.04 -3.27 1.03
CA GLY A 261 34.20 -4.53 1.76
C GLY A 261 33.85 -4.43 3.25
N ARG A 262 33.19 -3.36 3.69
CA ARG A 262 32.84 -3.12 5.09
C ARG A 262 31.42 -3.58 5.38
N GLY A 263 31.19 -4.19 6.55
CA GLY A 263 29.85 -4.49 7.00
C GLY A 263 29.04 -3.22 7.20
N LEU A 264 27.74 -3.27 6.96
CA LEU A 264 26.86 -2.12 7.06
C LEU A 264 25.51 -2.52 7.65
N VAL A 265 24.97 -1.65 8.50
CA VAL A 265 23.57 -1.69 8.93
C VAL A 265 22.79 -0.68 8.11
N LEU A 266 21.70 -1.12 7.48
CA LEU A 266 20.88 -0.27 6.62
C LEU A 266 19.91 0.54 7.47
N LEU A 267 20.03 1.87 7.42
CA LEU A 267 19.23 2.80 8.22
C LEU A 267 18.63 3.81 7.25
N GLY A 268 17.46 3.47 6.70
CA GLY A 268 16.80 4.25 5.66
C GLY A 268 15.60 5.07 6.12
N VAL A 269 15.16 5.96 5.24
CA VAL A 269 13.91 6.73 5.34
C VAL A 269 13.22 6.73 4.00
N ASP A 270 11.91 6.49 3.98
CA ASP A 270 11.10 6.61 2.78
C ASP A 270 10.58 8.03 2.56
N HIS A 271 10.26 8.33 1.30
CA HIS A 271 9.60 9.53 0.83
C HIS A 271 10.29 10.83 1.25
N VAL A 272 11.63 10.84 1.31
CA VAL A 272 12.43 12.06 1.45
C VAL A 272 12.34 12.87 0.15
N SER A 273 11.23 13.58 -0.01
CA SER A 273 10.85 14.28 -1.23
C SER A 273 10.56 15.75 -0.96
N TYR A 274 11.05 16.61 -1.86
CA TYR A 274 10.78 18.04 -1.85
C TYR A 274 9.28 18.36 -1.92
N HIS A 275 8.49 17.52 -2.59
CA HIS A 275 7.06 17.78 -2.80
C HIS A 275 6.18 17.26 -1.65
N GLY A 276 6.59 16.19 -0.97
CA GLY A 276 5.71 15.44 -0.07
C GLY A 276 4.52 14.82 -0.81
N HIS A 277 3.47 14.46 -0.08
CA HIS A 277 2.26 13.86 -0.68
C HIS A 277 1.29 14.90 -1.23
N TRP A 278 0.62 14.54 -2.32
CA TRP A 278 -0.54 15.26 -2.85
C TRP A 278 -1.72 15.16 -1.89
N CYS A 279 -2.55 16.20 -1.84
CA CYS A 279 -3.85 16.18 -1.17
C CYS A 279 -4.96 16.47 -2.19
N GLU A 280 -5.81 15.47 -2.47
CA GLU A 280 -6.91 15.59 -3.43
C GLU A 280 -7.86 16.74 -3.09
N LYS A 281 -8.22 16.91 -1.81
CA LYS A 281 -9.13 17.97 -1.35
C LYS A 281 -8.55 19.37 -1.55
N LEU A 282 -7.23 19.51 -1.48
CA LEU A 282 -6.55 20.80 -1.68
C LEU A 282 -6.25 21.06 -3.17
N GLY A 283 -6.10 20.00 -3.97
CA GLY A 283 -5.67 20.11 -5.37
C GLY A 283 -4.19 20.49 -5.52
N TYR A 284 -3.37 20.23 -4.50
CA TYR A 284 -1.91 20.40 -4.52
C TYR A 284 -1.23 19.58 -3.41
N ALA A 285 0.12 19.49 -3.46
CA ALA A 285 0.94 18.94 -2.38
C ALA A 285 1.33 20.07 -1.40
N PRO A 286 0.79 20.09 -0.16
CA PRO A 286 0.97 21.22 0.75
C PRO A 286 2.42 21.41 1.21
N TYR A 287 3.15 20.33 1.53
CA TYR A 287 4.58 20.40 1.86
C TYR A 287 5.41 21.02 0.72
N GLY A 288 5.20 20.56 -0.51
CA GLY A 288 5.90 21.09 -1.69
C GLY A 288 5.61 22.56 -1.96
N ARG A 289 4.38 23.04 -1.70
CA ARG A 289 4.04 24.47 -1.78
C ARG A 289 4.79 25.27 -0.72
N LYS A 290 4.80 24.80 0.53
CA LYS A 290 5.53 25.45 1.63
C LYS A 290 7.04 25.47 1.39
N ASN A 291 7.62 24.40 0.85
CA ASN A 291 9.03 24.38 0.47
C ASN A 291 9.34 25.41 -0.63
N LYS A 292 8.47 25.56 -1.64
CA LYS A 292 8.62 26.58 -2.68
C LYS A 292 8.59 28.02 -2.13
N GLU A 293 7.89 28.24 -1.02
CA GLU A 293 7.86 29.54 -0.34
C GLU A 293 9.07 29.74 0.58
N LYS A 294 9.58 28.66 1.20
CA LYS A 294 10.64 28.68 2.20
C LYS A 294 12.05 28.71 1.61
N TYR A 295 12.28 28.01 0.51
CA TYR A 295 13.60 27.81 -0.10
C TYR A 295 13.75 28.60 -1.40
N ALA A 296 14.97 29.04 -1.71
CA ALA A 296 15.27 29.68 -2.99
C ALA A 296 15.06 28.70 -4.16
N ASP A 297 15.44 27.44 -3.96
CA ASP A 297 15.26 26.34 -4.91
C ASP A 297 15.26 24.97 -4.20
N GLN A 298 15.08 23.90 -4.97
CA GLN A 298 15.11 22.54 -4.45
C GLN A 298 16.51 22.14 -3.90
N ALA A 299 17.60 22.68 -4.46
CA ALA A 299 18.95 22.30 -4.04
C ALA A 299 19.27 22.79 -2.62
N GLU A 300 18.74 23.95 -2.22
CA GLU A 300 18.83 24.45 -0.85
C GLU A 300 18.10 23.52 0.14
N TRP A 301 16.88 23.09 -0.18
CA TRP A 301 16.16 22.10 0.62
C TRP A 301 16.91 20.77 0.70
N GLU A 302 17.50 20.32 -0.40
CA GLU A 302 18.29 19.08 -0.44
C GLU A 302 19.53 19.18 0.47
N GLN A 303 20.19 20.34 0.50
CA GLN A 303 21.35 20.57 1.37
C GLN A 303 20.96 20.55 2.86
N GLU A 304 19.86 21.22 3.26
CA GLU A 304 19.37 21.18 4.65
C GLU A 304 18.91 19.76 5.04
N THR A 305 18.16 19.11 4.15
CA THR A 305 17.63 17.76 4.36
C THR A 305 18.74 16.71 4.47
N LEU A 306 19.75 16.78 3.61
CA LEU A 306 20.93 15.91 3.69
C LEU A 306 21.67 16.09 5.01
N GLY A 307 21.83 17.34 5.46
CA GLY A 307 22.44 17.65 6.75
C GLY A 307 21.70 16.98 7.91
N ARG A 308 20.37 17.06 7.93
CA ARG A 308 19.51 16.41 8.93
C ARG A 308 19.62 14.90 8.91
N LEU A 309 19.48 14.28 7.74
CA LEU A 309 19.54 12.81 7.61
C LEU A 309 20.87 12.27 8.13
N LYS A 310 21.99 12.88 7.74
CA LYS A 310 23.33 12.51 8.22
C LYS A 310 23.50 12.75 9.71
N GLN A 311 23.03 13.88 10.23
CA GLN A 311 23.07 14.21 11.66
C GLN A 311 22.30 13.16 12.47
N TRP A 312 21.14 12.72 11.98
CA TRP A 312 20.31 11.71 12.63
C TRP A 312 20.82 10.28 12.46
N GLY A 313 21.84 10.07 11.63
CA GLY A 313 22.52 8.78 11.46
C GLY A 313 21.94 7.88 10.36
N PHE A 314 20.98 8.38 9.58
CA PHE A 314 20.48 7.68 8.40
C PHE A 314 21.57 7.61 7.32
N ASN A 315 21.64 6.48 6.63
CA ASN A 315 22.64 6.22 5.59
C ASN A 315 22.03 5.74 4.28
N MET A 316 20.72 5.64 4.18
CA MET A 316 20.02 5.09 3.02
C MET A 316 18.76 5.90 2.69
N LEU A 317 18.53 6.08 1.40
CA LEU A 317 17.30 6.59 0.81
C LEU A 317 16.45 5.39 0.41
N GLY A 318 15.29 5.25 1.07
CA GLY A 318 14.29 4.23 0.77
C GLY A 318 13.47 4.60 -0.47
N ALA A 319 12.23 4.15 -0.51
CA ALA A 319 11.32 4.40 -1.63
C ALA A 319 10.96 5.89 -1.75
N GLY A 320 10.81 6.40 -2.98
CA GLY A 320 10.21 7.72 -3.23
C GLY A 320 11.03 8.95 -2.81
N CYS A 321 12.37 8.85 -2.77
CA CYS A 321 13.25 9.96 -2.40
C CYS A 321 13.70 10.83 -3.59
N SER A 322 13.94 12.13 -3.35
CA SER A 322 14.42 13.09 -4.36
C SER A 322 15.79 12.70 -4.93
N HIS A 323 15.96 12.82 -6.25
CA HIS A 323 17.18 12.42 -6.95
C HIS A 323 18.43 13.20 -6.51
N GLY A 324 18.34 14.50 -6.22
CA GLY A 324 19.50 15.32 -5.85
C GLY A 324 20.11 15.02 -4.47
N LEU A 325 19.50 14.11 -3.70
CA LEU A 325 20.07 13.58 -2.45
C LEU A 325 21.05 12.40 -2.67
N LYS A 326 21.00 11.76 -3.85
CA LYS A 326 21.83 10.59 -4.18
C LYS A 326 23.30 10.95 -4.25
N HIS A 327 24.18 9.95 -4.09
CA HIS A 327 25.64 10.07 -4.22
C HIS A 327 26.32 11.07 -3.27
N ARG A 328 25.63 11.49 -2.20
CA ARG A 328 26.11 12.52 -1.26
C ARG A 328 26.27 11.96 0.15
N GLY A 329 26.72 10.72 0.29
CA GLY A 329 26.86 10.05 1.59
C GLY A 329 25.62 9.28 2.04
N LEU A 330 24.66 9.08 1.13
CA LEU A 330 23.47 8.24 1.33
C LEU A 330 23.40 7.21 0.20
N ILE A 331 23.21 5.96 0.59
CA ILE A 331 22.91 4.82 -0.28
C ILE A 331 21.53 5.02 -0.87
N HIS A 332 21.25 4.52 -2.06
CA HIS A 332 19.92 4.64 -2.65
C HIS A 332 19.39 3.32 -3.19
N THR A 333 18.08 3.30 -3.46
CA THR A 333 17.35 2.20 -4.06
C THR A 333 16.57 2.69 -5.27
N GLU A 334 16.27 1.78 -6.19
CA GLU A 334 15.48 2.09 -7.38
C GLU A 334 14.21 1.23 -7.44
N PHE A 335 13.14 1.81 -7.96
CA PHE A 335 11.82 1.20 -8.01
C PHE A 335 11.41 0.86 -9.45
N LEU A 336 11.20 -0.42 -9.75
CA LEU A 336 10.88 -0.85 -11.11
C LEU A 336 9.39 -0.77 -11.43
N ASN A 337 8.50 -1.00 -10.45
CA ASN A 337 7.04 -0.95 -10.61
C ASN A 337 6.55 -1.81 -11.79
N ILE A 338 7.11 -3.01 -11.97
CA ILE A 338 6.79 -3.85 -13.13
C ILE A 338 5.33 -4.29 -13.09
N GLY A 339 4.91 -4.93 -12.00
CA GLY A 339 3.57 -5.47 -11.84
C GLY A 339 2.51 -4.40 -11.61
N SER A 340 2.81 -3.42 -10.76
CA SER A 340 1.86 -2.37 -10.40
C SER A 340 1.49 -1.48 -11.60
N HIS A 341 2.46 -1.13 -12.45
CA HIS A 341 2.24 -0.40 -13.70
C HIS A 341 1.52 -1.26 -14.74
N LEU A 342 1.88 -2.53 -14.89
CA LEU A 342 1.19 -3.41 -15.83
C LEU A 342 -0.31 -3.50 -15.51
N ALA A 343 -0.65 -3.55 -14.22
CA ALA A 343 -2.03 -3.58 -13.74
C ALA A 343 -2.78 -2.24 -13.84
N THR A 344 -2.18 -1.15 -14.34
CA THR A 344 -2.90 0.11 -14.61
C THR A 344 -3.46 0.20 -16.04
N LEU A 345 -3.14 -0.76 -16.91
CA LEU A 345 -3.44 -0.65 -18.34
C LEU A 345 -4.89 -0.98 -18.67
N ASP A 346 -5.26 -2.26 -18.65
CA ASP A 346 -6.61 -2.77 -18.95
C ASP A 346 -6.79 -4.19 -18.39
N ASP A 347 -8.02 -4.74 -18.43
CA ASP A 347 -8.40 -6.03 -17.84
C ASP A 347 -7.47 -7.18 -18.24
N GLU A 348 -6.98 -7.22 -19.48
CA GLU A 348 -6.10 -8.29 -19.98
C GLU A 348 -4.71 -8.31 -19.32
N TYR A 349 -4.29 -7.22 -18.68
CA TYR A 349 -2.97 -7.04 -18.06
C TYR A 349 -2.98 -7.25 -16.54
N GLU A 350 -4.14 -7.55 -15.94
CA GLU A 350 -4.30 -7.68 -14.49
C GLU A 350 -5.10 -8.92 -14.08
N ILE A 351 -4.81 -9.44 -12.88
CA ILE A 351 -5.68 -10.41 -12.18
C ILE A 351 -6.58 -9.67 -11.18
N THR A 352 -6.03 -8.68 -10.48
CA THR A 352 -6.82 -7.76 -9.64
C THR A 352 -6.52 -6.31 -10.02
N PRO A 353 -7.53 -5.42 -10.01
CA PRO A 353 -7.37 -4.08 -10.53
C PRO A 353 -6.59 -3.14 -9.64
N ASN A 354 -5.87 -2.22 -10.28
CA ASN A 354 -5.22 -1.11 -9.60
C ASN A 354 -6.24 -0.03 -9.22
N GLU A 355 -6.65 -0.05 -7.94
CA GLU A 355 -7.62 0.90 -7.37
C GLU A 355 -6.94 2.17 -6.83
N ARG A 356 -5.72 2.48 -7.31
CA ARG A 356 -4.91 3.64 -6.88
C ARG A 356 -4.65 3.67 -5.37
N ARG A 357 -4.52 2.48 -4.78
CA ARG A 357 -4.16 2.28 -3.37
C ARG A 357 -3.29 1.02 -3.25
N PRO A 358 -2.42 0.92 -2.23
CA PRO A 358 -1.66 -0.30 -1.97
C PRO A 358 -2.57 -1.52 -1.80
N CYS A 359 -2.03 -2.72 -1.97
CA CYS A 359 -2.76 -3.98 -1.74
C CYS A 359 -3.99 -4.21 -2.66
N SER A 360 -4.15 -3.45 -3.74
CA SER A 360 -5.29 -3.58 -4.66
C SER A 360 -4.96 -4.36 -5.94
N ALA A 361 -3.78 -4.13 -6.50
CA ALA A 361 -3.39 -4.58 -7.82
C ALA A 361 -2.62 -5.92 -7.80
N PHE A 362 -2.82 -6.74 -8.82
CA PHE A 362 -1.97 -7.88 -9.12
C PHE A 362 -1.86 -8.06 -10.65
N PRO A 363 -0.65 -8.13 -11.23
CA PRO A 363 -0.47 -8.21 -12.67
C PRO A 363 -0.87 -9.57 -13.26
N ASN A 364 -1.30 -9.58 -14.52
CA ASN A 364 -1.38 -10.80 -15.32
C ASN A 364 0.01 -11.21 -15.79
N VAL A 365 0.71 -11.98 -14.95
CA VAL A 365 2.05 -12.53 -15.27
C VAL A 365 2.03 -13.56 -16.40
N PHE A 366 0.84 -14.04 -16.81
CA PHE A 366 0.64 -14.98 -17.90
C PHE A 366 0.36 -14.28 -19.24
N HIS A 367 0.32 -12.95 -19.26
CA HIS A 367 0.26 -12.19 -20.50
C HIS A 367 1.48 -12.57 -21.39
N PRO A 368 1.28 -12.82 -22.71
CA PRO A 368 2.37 -13.28 -23.60
C PRO A 368 3.58 -12.35 -23.60
N GLU A 369 3.33 -11.05 -23.43
CA GLU A 369 4.36 -9.99 -23.45
C GLU A 369 5.00 -9.73 -22.08
N PHE A 370 4.58 -10.43 -21.02
CA PHE A 370 5.06 -10.12 -19.67
C PHE A 370 6.59 -10.24 -19.56
N GLU A 371 7.19 -11.27 -20.18
CA GLU A 371 8.64 -11.46 -20.17
C GLU A 371 9.37 -10.37 -20.95
N ALA A 372 8.92 -10.06 -22.17
CA ALA A 372 9.48 -8.97 -22.97
C ALA A 372 9.34 -7.62 -22.25
N TYR A 373 8.22 -7.41 -21.54
CA TYR A 373 8.01 -6.21 -20.75
C TYR A 373 8.97 -6.12 -19.55
N CYS A 374 9.23 -7.23 -18.85
CA CYS A 374 10.26 -7.27 -17.80
C CYS A 374 11.64 -6.89 -18.35
N GLN A 375 12.01 -7.41 -19.52
CA GLN A 375 13.27 -7.09 -20.19
C GLN A 375 13.35 -5.61 -20.59
N TYR A 376 12.26 -5.06 -21.12
CA TYR A 376 12.16 -3.64 -21.45
C TYR A 376 12.32 -2.75 -20.21
N VAL A 377 11.62 -3.06 -19.11
CA VAL A 377 11.76 -2.30 -17.86
C VAL A 377 13.17 -2.41 -17.29
N ALA A 378 13.77 -3.60 -17.26
CA ALA A 378 15.13 -3.77 -16.80
C ALA A 378 16.13 -2.97 -17.66
N ARG A 379 16.01 -3.03 -18.98
CA ARG A 379 16.90 -2.28 -19.88
C ARG A 379 16.75 -0.76 -19.72
N THR A 380 15.54 -0.26 -19.50
CA THR A 380 15.29 1.20 -19.35
C THR A 380 15.61 1.73 -17.95
N ARG A 381 15.46 0.91 -16.90
CA ARG A 381 15.55 1.36 -15.51
C ARG A 381 16.70 0.77 -14.70
N CYS A 382 17.28 -0.34 -15.11
CA CYS A 382 18.44 -0.92 -14.43
C CYS A 382 19.74 -0.56 -15.15
N LEU A 383 19.79 -0.69 -16.49
CA LEU A 383 21.00 -0.45 -17.26
C LEU A 383 21.69 0.91 -16.98
N PRO A 384 20.97 2.04 -16.79
CA PRO A 384 21.60 3.32 -16.46
C PRO A 384 22.35 3.33 -15.12
N HIS A 385 22.05 2.40 -14.21
CA HIS A 385 22.64 2.33 -12.87
C HIS A 385 23.61 1.16 -12.70
N ARG A 386 23.85 0.34 -13.74
CA ARG A 386 24.62 -0.91 -13.63
C ARG A 386 26.03 -0.77 -13.02
N ASP A 387 26.60 0.42 -13.14
CA ASP A 387 27.96 0.77 -12.71
C ASP A 387 27.94 1.75 -11.50
N ASP A 388 26.78 1.97 -10.86
CA ASP A 388 26.63 2.90 -9.73
C ASP A 388 26.93 2.23 -8.36
N PRO A 389 28.09 2.46 -7.74
CA PRO A 389 28.44 1.81 -6.48
C PRO A 389 27.56 2.24 -5.30
N TRP A 390 26.74 3.28 -5.42
CA TRP A 390 25.85 3.74 -4.34
C TRP A 390 24.48 3.07 -4.34
N LEU A 391 24.14 2.34 -5.40
CA LEU A 391 22.85 1.64 -5.50
C LEU A 391 22.90 0.36 -4.66
N PHE A 392 22.00 0.23 -3.68
CA PHE A 392 21.85 -1.02 -2.93
C PHE A 392 21.19 -2.11 -3.78
N GLY A 393 20.14 -1.75 -4.50
CA GLY A 393 19.40 -2.69 -5.36
C GLY A 393 18.05 -2.18 -5.83
N TYR A 394 17.32 -3.06 -6.51
CA TYR A 394 16.03 -2.78 -7.13
C TYR A 394 14.86 -3.40 -6.38
N PHE A 395 13.89 -2.59 -5.98
CA PHE A 395 12.55 -3.07 -5.65
C PHE A 395 11.80 -3.39 -6.96
N ILE A 396 11.22 -4.58 -7.03
CA ILE A 396 10.44 -5.01 -8.20
C ILE A 396 9.08 -4.30 -8.20
N ASP A 397 8.37 -4.36 -7.06
CA ASP A 397 7.04 -3.76 -6.86
C ASP A 397 6.81 -3.42 -5.37
N ASN A 398 5.65 -2.79 -5.08
CA ASN A 398 5.15 -2.52 -3.73
C ASN A 398 3.81 -3.25 -3.49
N GLU A 399 3.68 -4.00 -2.41
CA GLU A 399 2.39 -4.42 -1.85
C GLU A 399 1.36 -4.97 -2.85
N LEU A 400 1.80 -5.84 -3.76
CA LEU A 400 0.88 -6.53 -4.69
C LEU A 400 -0.13 -7.40 -3.93
N ALA A 401 -1.34 -7.53 -4.46
CA ALA A 401 -2.44 -8.27 -3.85
C ALA A 401 -2.28 -9.81 -4.02
N TRP A 402 -1.24 -10.41 -3.42
CA TRP A 402 -0.91 -11.83 -3.55
C TRP A 402 -2.03 -12.78 -3.09
N TRP A 403 -2.95 -12.32 -2.23
CA TRP A 403 -4.13 -13.07 -1.79
C TRP A 403 -5.34 -12.92 -2.73
N GLY A 404 -5.20 -12.21 -3.85
CA GLY A 404 -6.29 -11.95 -4.81
C GLY A 404 -7.51 -11.26 -4.20
N ARG A 405 -7.35 -10.61 -3.04
CA ARG A 405 -8.44 -10.03 -2.23
C ARG A 405 -9.43 -11.06 -1.66
N GLY A 406 -8.97 -12.30 -1.47
CA GLY A 406 -9.67 -13.38 -0.74
C GLY A 406 -8.77 -14.04 0.33
N THR A 407 -8.93 -15.35 0.55
CA THR A 407 -8.06 -16.10 1.46
C THR A 407 -6.65 -16.24 0.88
N GLN A 408 -5.61 -16.19 1.70
CA GLN A 408 -4.21 -16.14 1.23
C GLN A 408 -3.80 -17.28 0.28
N ASP A 409 -4.34 -18.47 0.44
CA ASP A 409 -3.99 -19.67 -0.33
C ASP A 409 -4.87 -19.92 -1.56
N THR A 410 -6.09 -19.38 -1.59
CA THR A 410 -7.05 -19.61 -2.69
C THR A 410 -7.48 -18.36 -3.44
N GLY A 411 -7.35 -17.18 -2.85
CA GLY A 411 -8.02 -15.98 -3.33
C GLY A 411 -7.51 -15.49 -4.70
N LEU A 412 -6.22 -15.68 -5.02
CA LEU A 412 -5.69 -15.33 -6.34
C LEU A 412 -6.20 -16.27 -7.45
N PHE A 413 -6.40 -17.55 -7.13
CA PHE A 413 -7.09 -18.50 -8.01
C PHE A 413 -8.53 -18.03 -8.24
N ASP A 414 -9.24 -17.67 -7.17
CA ASP A 414 -10.63 -17.23 -7.24
C ASP A 414 -10.79 -15.91 -8.00
N ALA A 415 -9.85 -14.98 -7.86
CA ALA A 415 -9.79 -13.76 -8.67
C ALA A 415 -9.57 -14.06 -10.16
N THR A 416 -8.69 -15.01 -10.47
CA THR A 416 -8.40 -15.41 -11.86
C THR A 416 -9.61 -16.11 -12.51
N MET A 417 -10.36 -16.93 -11.77
CA MET A 417 -11.56 -17.60 -12.29
C MET A 417 -12.64 -16.61 -12.75
N LYS A 418 -12.72 -15.43 -12.13
CA LYS A 418 -13.68 -14.37 -12.50
C LYS A 418 -13.34 -13.68 -13.82
N LYS A 419 -12.12 -13.82 -14.33
CA LYS A 419 -11.73 -13.20 -15.61
C LYS A 419 -12.46 -13.88 -16.79
N GLY A 420 -12.51 -13.19 -17.92
CA GLY A 420 -13.14 -13.69 -19.14
C GLY A 420 -12.45 -14.95 -19.69
N ARG A 421 -13.16 -15.75 -20.50
CA ARG A 421 -12.62 -17.01 -21.06
C ARG A 421 -11.35 -16.84 -21.89
N GLU A 422 -11.20 -15.69 -22.56
CA GLU A 422 -10.03 -15.39 -23.40
C GLU A 422 -8.84 -14.86 -22.58
N HIS A 423 -9.05 -14.49 -21.32
CA HIS A 423 -8.02 -13.91 -20.47
C HIS A 423 -6.90 -14.93 -20.22
N THR A 424 -5.67 -14.55 -20.53
CA THR A 424 -4.54 -15.49 -20.55
C THR A 424 -4.21 -16.08 -19.18
N ALA A 425 -4.44 -15.35 -18.08
CA ALA A 425 -4.35 -15.92 -16.73
C ALA A 425 -5.35 -17.06 -16.50
N LYS A 426 -6.59 -16.94 -17.00
CA LYS A 426 -7.62 -17.98 -16.84
C LYS A 426 -7.31 -19.22 -17.66
N ARG A 427 -6.82 -19.03 -18.89
CA ARG A 427 -6.34 -20.11 -19.74
C ARG A 427 -5.13 -20.82 -19.11
N ALA A 428 -4.19 -20.08 -18.54
CA ALA A 428 -3.04 -20.63 -17.83
C ALA A 428 -3.47 -21.42 -16.57
N LEU A 429 -4.43 -20.90 -15.81
CA LEU A 429 -5.02 -21.60 -14.67
C LEU A 429 -5.65 -22.94 -15.09
N VAL A 430 -6.50 -22.94 -16.11
CA VAL A 430 -7.15 -24.16 -16.62
C VAL A 430 -6.12 -25.16 -17.15
N ALA A 431 -5.10 -24.70 -17.87
CA ALA A 431 -4.00 -25.54 -18.35
C ALA A 431 -3.23 -26.17 -17.19
N LEU A 432 -2.93 -25.40 -16.12
CA LEU A 432 -2.28 -25.91 -14.93
C LEU A 432 -3.15 -26.96 -14.21
N MET A 433 -4.47 -26.73 -14.13
CA MET A 433 -5.39 -27.72 -13.55
C MET A 433 -5.42 -29.00 -14.39
N SER A 434 -5.52 -28.89 -15.72
CA SER A 434 -5.45 -30.05 -16.61
C SER A 434 -4.17 -30.84 -16.40
N ALA A 435 -3.01 -30.18 -16.37
CA ALA A 435 -1.73 -30.83 -16.13
C ALA A 435 -1.65 -31.49 -14.75
N ARG A 436 -2.09 -30.80 -13.69
CA ARG A 436 -2.05 -31.29 -12.30
C ARG A 436 -2.88 -32.55 -12.10
N PHE A 437 -4.00 -32.68 -12.80
CA PHE A 437 -4.88 -33.86 -12.76
C PHE A 437 -4.62 -34.82 -13.93
N GLY A 438 -3.47 -34.71 -14.60
CA GLY A 438 -3.04 -35.64 -15.67
C GLY A 438 -4.01 -35.70 -16.86
N GLY A 439 -4.71 -34.61 -17.16
CA GLY A 439 -5.74 -34.54 -18.20
C GLY A 439 -7.03 -35.27 -17.87
N LYS A 440 -7.18 -35.82 -16.65
CA LYS A 440 -8.36 -36.59 -16.23
C LYS A 440 -9.39 -35.69 -15.55
N ILE A 441 -10.39 -35.25 -16.31
CA ILE A 441 -11.46 -34.39 -15.79
C ILE A 441 -12.26 -35.04 -14.66
N ALA A 442 -12.36 -36.38 -14.63
CA ALA A 442 -13.02 -37.11 -13.55
C ALA A 442 -12.34 -36.92 -12.19
N ASP A 443 -11.01 -36.91 -12.14
CA ASP A 443 -10.24 -36.72 -10.91
C ASP A 443 -10.37 -35.27 -10.41
N PHE A 444 -10.36 -34.30 -11.34
CA PHE A 444 -10.65 -32.91 -11.03
C PHE A 444 -12.07 -32.76 -10.46
N ASN A 445 -13.08 -33.34 -11.12
CA ASN A 445 -14.47 -33.30 -10.68
C ASN A 445 -14.65 -33.90 -9.29
N ALA A 446 -13.98 -35.02 -8.99
CA ALA A 446 -14.01 -35.63 -7.67
C ALA A 446 -13.39 -34.71 -6.60
N ALA A 447 -12.28 -34.04 -6.89
CA ALA A 447 -11.63 -33.14 -5.94
C ALA A 447 -12.44 -31.84 -5.72
N PHE A 448 -12.93 -31.22 -6.80
CA PHE A 448 -13.59 -29.93 -6.78
C PHE A 448 -15.11 -30.03 -6.53
N GLY A 449 -15.71 -31.22 -6.62
CA GLY A 449 -17.16 -31.39 -6.49
C GLY A 449 -17.92 -30.85 -7.69
N THR A 450 -17.35 -30.96 -8.89
CA THR A 450 -17.92 -30.45 -10.15
C THR A 450 -18.38 -31.58 -11.08
N GLN A 451 -19.08 -31.24 -12.17
CA GLN A 451 -19.49 -32.18 -13.22
C GLN A 451 -19.08 -31.68 -14.62
N ALA A 452 -17.94 -30.99 -14.72
CA ALA A 452 -17.44 -30.50 -16.00
C ALA A 452 -17.10 -31.68 -16.93
N LYS A 453 -17.47 -31.57 -18.20
CA LYS A 453 -17.23 -32.59 -19.23
C LYS A 453 -15.79 -32.57 -19.74
N SER A 454 -15.11 -31.43 -19.62
CA SER A 454 -13.72 -31.23 -20.01
C SER A 454 -13.08 -30.09 -19.21
N PHE A 455 -11.75 -29.96 -19.25
CA PHE A 455 -11.07 -28.80 -18.66
C PHE A 455 -11.43 -27.50 -19.38
N ASP A 456 -11.67 -27.53 -20.69
CA ASP A 456 -12.06 -26.33 -21.46
C ASP A 456 -13.39 -25.75 -20.98
N GLU A 457 -14.30 -26.59 -20.49
CA GLU A 457 -15.57 -26.13 -19.92
C GLU A 457 -15.35 -25.20 -18.71
N LEU A 458 -14.25 -25.38 -17.97
CA LEU A 458 -13.88 -24.53 -16.83
C LEU A 458 -13.61 -23.07 -17.24
N LEU A 459 -13.28 -22.79 -18.51
CA LEU A 459 -13.12 -21.41 -18.99
C LEU A 459 -14.43 -20.61 -18.90
N GLY A 460 -15.58 -21.30 -18.93
CA GLY A 460 -16.89 -20.70 -18.72
C GLY A 460 -17.29 -20.51 -17.26
N PHE A 461 -16.52 -21.04 -16.30
CA PHE A 461 -16.86 -20.97 -14.88
C PHE A 461 -16.29 -19.68 -14.30
N GLU A 462 -17.01 -19.03 -13.38
CA GLU A 462 -16.52 -17.84 -12.67
C GLU A 462 -15.99 -18.17 -11.27
N GLN A 463 -16.39 -19.33 -10.74
CA GLN A 463 -16.03 -19.79 -9.40
C GLN A 463 -15.91 -21.31 -9.39
N LEU A 464 -15.07 -21.82 -8.48
CA LEU A 464 -14.91 -23.24 -8.25
C LEU A 464 -14.93 -23.53 -6.74
N PRO A 465 -15.75 -24.49 -6.27
CA PRO A 465 -15.70 -24.90 -4.89
C PRO A 465 -14.39 -25.63 -4.58
N HIS A 466 -14.08 -25.81 -3.30
CA HIS A 466 -12.92 -26.61 -2.87
C HIS A 466 -13.30 -27.46 -1.66
N PRO A 467 -14.21 -28.44 -1.83
CA PRO A 467 -14.75 -29.23 -0.73
C PRO A 467 -13.74 -30.24 -0.16
N THR A 468 -12.59 -30.41 -0.82
CA THR A 468 -11.53 -31.33 -0.43
C THR A 468 -10.19 -30.61 -0.26
N ASP A 469 -9.31 -31.19 0.55
CA ASP A 469 -7.92 -30.72 0.68
C ASP A 469 -7.17 -30.76 -0.66
N ALA A 470 -7.49 -31.72 -1.53
CA ALA A 470 -6.91 -31.82 -2.87
C ALA A 470 -7.26 -30.61 -3.76
N ALA A 471 -8.50 -30.14 -3.71
CA ALA A 471 -8.91 -28.93 -4.43
C ALA A 471 -8.25 -27.67 -3.84
N ARG A 472 -8.19 -27.56 -2.50
CA ARG A 472 -7.49 -26.45 -1.83
C ARG A 472 -5.99 -26.42 -2.18
N ALA A 473 -5.33 -27.57 -2.17
CA ALA A 473 -3.94 -27.71 -2.58
C ALA A 473 -3.72 -27.38 -4.07
N ALA A 474 -4.69 -27.66 -4.95
CA ALA A 474 -4.62 -27.27 -6.35
C ALA A 474 -4.72 -25.75 -6.55
N LYS A 475 -5.58 -25.07 -5.78
CA LYS A 475 -5.63 -23.59 -5.77
C LYS A 475 -4.31 -22.98 -5.28
N LEU A 476 -3.74 -23.52 -4.20
CA LEU A 476 -2.42 -23.11 -3.71
C LEU A 476 -1.33 -23.34 -4.75
N ALA A 477 -1.35 -24.46 -5.48
CA ALA A 477 -0.39 -24.72 -6.54
C ALA A 477 -0.42 -23.66 -7.66
N PHE A 478 -1.59 -23.10 -7.98
CA PHE A 478 -1.70 -21.97 -8.92
C PHE A 478 -1.05 -20.69 -8.37
N LEU A 479 -1.25 -20.38 -7.09
CA LEU A 479 -0.56 -19.25 -6.44
C LEU A 479 0.96 -19.42 -6.50
N VAL A 480 1.48 -20.61 -6.19
CA VAL A 480 2.92 -20.92 -6.27
C VAL A 480 3.44 -20.78 -7.70
N HIS A 481 2.73 -21.32 -8.68
CA HIS A 481 3.12 -21.20 -10.10
C HIS A 481 3.16 -19.73 -10.56
N THR A 482 2.19 -18.93 -10.11
CA THR A 482 2.14 -17.49 -10.38
C THR A 482 3.34 -16.77 -9.76
N ALA A 483 3.67 -17.06 -8.50
CA ALA A 483 4.84 -16.50 -7.83
C ALA A 483 6.16 -16.90 -8.51
N GLU A 484 6.31 -18.16 -8.91
CA GLU A 484 7.52 -18.62 -9.59
C GLU A 484 7.71 -17.91 -10.93
N ARG A 485 6.63 -17.72 -11.69
CA ARG A 485 6.68 -16.96 -12.95
C ARG A 485 7.03 -15.50 -12.72
N TYR A 486 6.39 -14.83 -11.75
CA TYR A 486 6.67 -13.43 -11.43
C TYR A 486 8.13 -13.20 -11.03
N PHE A 487 8.61 -13.89 -9.99
CA PHE A 487 9.94 -13.65 -9.44
C PHE A 487 11.06 -14.13 -10.37
N SER A 488 10.87 -15.23 -11.10
CA SER A 488 11.91 -15.74 -12.00
C SER A 488 12.12 -14.86 -13.23
N LEU A 489 11.05 -14.31 -13.82
CA LEU A 489 11.15 -13.48 -15.02
C LEU A 489 11.71 -12.09 -14.70
N THR A 490 11.25 -11.49 -13.60
CA THR A 490 11.74 -10.17 -13.15
C THR A 490 13.20 -10.22 -12.74
N ALA A 491 13.60 -11.18 -11.87
CA ALA A 491 14.99 -11.32 -11.45
C ALA A 491 15.94 -11.61 -12.63
N ARG A 492 15.52 -12.47 -13.57
CA ARG A 492 16.31 -12.78 -14.77
C ARG A 492 16.50 -11.57 -15.68
N ALA A 493 15.44 -10.78 -15.88
CA ALA A 493 15.50 -9.56 -16.68
C ALA A 493 16.48 -8.54 -16.08
N ILE A 494 16.42 -8.32 -14.76
CA ILE A 494 17.36 -7.45 -14.03
C ILE A 494 18.79 -7.96 -14.21
N ARG A 495 19.04 -9.24 -13.90
CA ARG A 495 20.38 -9.85 -13.95
C ARG A 495 21.02 -9.85 -15.33
N ALA A 496 20.21 -9.88 -16.39
CA ALA A 496 20.69 -9.86 -17.78
C ALA A 496 21.33 -8.51 -18.16
N VAL A 497 20.90 -7.41 -17.54
CA VAL A 497 21.40 -6.06 -17.84
C VAL A 497 22.27 -5.48 -16.71
N ASP A 498 22.06 -5.97 -15.48
CA ASP A 498 22.78 -5.58 -14.27
C ASP A 498 23.08 -6.81 -13.39
N PRO A 499 24.29 -7.39 -13.52
CA PRO A 499 24.73 -8.50 -12.69
C PRO A 499 25.22 -8.06 -11.30
N ASN A 500 25.38 -6.76 -11.04
CA ASN A 500 26.10 -6.23 -9.87
C ASN A 500 25.15 -5.93 -8.69
N HIS A 501 23.98 -5.35 -8.94
CA HIS A 501 23.08 -4.84 -7.90
C HIS A 501 22.07 -5.85 -7.36
N LEU A 502 21.61 -5.72 -6.12
CA LEU A 502 20.73 -6.70 -5.48
C LEU A 502 19.29 -6.66 -6.02
N VAL A 503 18.66 -7.83 -6.13
CA VAL A 503 17.20 -7.95 -6.35
C VAL A 503 16.51 -7.98 -4.99
N LEU A 504 15.70 -6.94 -4.70
CA LEU A 504 15.15 -6.67 -3.36
C LEU A 504 13.72 -7.20 -3.17
N GLY A 505 13.13 -7.86 -4.16
CA GLY A 505 11.78 -8.41 -4.07
C GLY A 505 10.67 -7.35 -4.21
N ALA A 506 9.50 -7.63 -3.63
CA ALA A 506 8.25 -6.92 -3.93
C ALA A 506 7.56 -6.29 -2.71
N ARG A 507 8.32 -5.94 -1.66
CA ARG A 507 7.86 -5.22 -0.46
C ARG A 507 6.49 -5.73 0.01
N PHE A 508 6.43 -6.97 0.50
CA PHE A 508 5.17 -7.60 0.88
C PHE A 508 4.42 -6.77 1.96
N ALA A 509 3.10 -6.68 1.83
CA ALA A 509 2.23 -5.94 2.73
C ALA A 509 2.03 -6.67 4.06
N GLY A 510 2.96 -6.50 5.00
CA GLY A 510 3.02 -7.28 6.22
C GLY A 510 3.40 -8.73 5.96
N THR A 511 3.50 -9.47 7.05
CA THR A 511 3.67 -10.94 7.02
C THR A 511 2.41 -11.68 6.57
N GLY A 512 1.25 -11.02 6.69
CA GLY A 512 -0.04 -11.50 6.19
C GLY A 512 -0.35 -11.12 4.73
N GLY A 513 0.52 -10.37 4.06
CA GLY A 513 0.30 -9.93 2.67
C GLY A 513 0.54 -11.01 1.62
N ALA A 514 1.06 -12.18 1.99
CA ALA A 514 1.27 -13.30 1.09
C ALA A 514 1.32 -14.63 1.85
N HIS A 515 0.90 -15.71 1.18
CA HIS A 515 1.00 -17.07 1.74
C HIS A 515 2.47 -17.49 1.93
N PRO A 516 2.83 -18.29 2.96
CA PRO A 516 4.20 -18.77 3.19
C PRO A 516 4.93 -19.36 1.98
N GLU A 517 4.22 -20.05 1.09
CA GLU A 517 4.83 -20.57 -0.15
C GLU A 517 5.32 -19.47 -1.10
N VAL A 518 4.67 -18.31 -1.13
CA VAL A 518 5.13 -17.15 -1.93
C VAL A 518 6.43 -16.61 -1.35
N TRP A 519 6.57 -16.56 -0.02
CA TRP A 519 7.82 -16.16 0.65
C TRP A 519 8.97 -17.11 0.33
N LYS A 520 8.71 -18.43 0.31
CA LYS A 520 9.70 -19.43 -0.12
C LYS A 520 10.15 -19.20 -1.54
N VAL A 521 9.22 -18.91 -2.46
CA VAL A 521 9.54 -18.61 -3.86
C VAL A 521 10.37 -17.32 -3.98
N ALA A 522 9.99 -16.25 -3.27
CA ALA A 522 10.75 -15.00 -3.27
C ALA A 522 12.22 -15.22 -2.86
N GLY A 523 12.46 -16.02 -1.81
CA GLY A 523 13.81 -16.38 -1.36
C GLY A 523 14.65 -17.19 -2.35
N LYS A 524 14.04 -17.82 -3.37
CA LYS A 524 14.76 -18.49 -4.47
C LYS A 524 15.37 -17.50 -5.45
N PHE A 525 14.72 -16.36 -5.68
CA PHE A 525 15.04 -15.45 -6.79
C PHE A 525 15.53 -14.06 -6.35
N CYS A 526 15.22 -13.63 -5.12
CA CYS A 526 15.68 -12.37 -4.57
C CYS A 526 16.93 -12.57 -3.71
N ASP A 527 17.84 -11.60 -3.72
CA ASP A 527 19.01 -11.60 -2.84
C ASP A 527 18.63 -11.16 -1.42
N VAL A 528 17.67 -10.23 -1.34
CA VAL A 528 17.05 -9.73 -0.11
C VAL A 528 15.54 -9.78 -0.30
N VAL A 529 14.80 -10.31 0.70
CA VAL A 529 13.33 -10.26 0.67
C VAL A 529 12.84 -9.12 1.55
N THR A 530 12.05 -8.23 0.95
CA THR A 530 11.57 -7.01 1.58
C THR A 530 10.09 -7.07 1.94
N PHE A 531 9.72 -6.38 3.01
CA PHE A 531 8.35 -6.31 3.48
C PHE A 531 8.11 -5.06 4.33
N ASN A 532 6.88 -4.57 4.25
CA ASN A 532 6.38 -3.44 5.02
C ASN A 532 5.66 -3.99 6.24
N VAL A 533 5.85 -3.43 7.44
CA VAL A 533 5.18 -3.95 8.64
C VAL A 533 4.88 -2.87 9.65
N TYR A 534 3.65 -2.90 10.17
CA TYR A 534 3.16 -1.95 11.15
C TYR A 534 2.66 -2.70 12.40
N PRO A 535 3.57 -3.17 13.26
CA PRO A 535 3.24 -3.98 14.44
C PRO A 535 2.69 -3.12 15.58
N MET A 536 2.47 -3.73 16.75
CA MET A 536 2.04 -3.04 17.97
C MET A 536 3.08 -3.18 19.08
N ALA A 537 3.55 -2.06 19.61
CA ALA A 537 4.40 -1.99 20.79
C ALA A 537 3.56 -1.89 22.07
N ASP A 538 3.88 -2.75 23.05
CA ASP A 538 3.52 -2.57 24.44
C ASP A 538 4.72 -1.92 25.16
N ILE A 539 4.65 -0.60 25.37
CA ILE A 539 5.76 0.17 25.97
C ILE A 539 5.85 -0.01 27.49
N ASP A 540 4.84 -0.61 28.13
CA ASP A 540 4.89 -0.99 29.54
C ASP A 540 5.60 -2.33 29.70
N GLU A 541 5.31 -3.28 28.79
CA GLU A 541 6.04 -4.56 28.74
C GLU A 541 7.46 -4.35 28.21
N GLY A 542 7.68 -3.34 27.37
CA GLY A 542 8.91 -3.24 26.60
C GLY A 542 9.01 -4.36 25.56
N ARG A 543 7.88 -4.77 24.96
CA ARG A 543 7.83 -5.81 23.93
C ARG A 543 6.99 -5.37 22.72
N VAL A 544 7.31 -5.91 21.55
CA VAL A 544 6.57 -5.65 20.31
C VAL A 544 5.90 -6.94 19.83
N TYR A 545 4.63 -6.81 19.44
CA TYR A 545 3.78 -7.89 18.98
C TYR A 545 3.26 -7.64 17.56
N THR A 546 2.88 -8.69 16.85
CA THR A 546 2.14 -8.59 15.58
C THR A 546 0.84 -7.80 15.76
N HIS A 547 0.15 -8.04 16.88
CA HIS A 547 -1.01 -7.30 17.37
C HIS A 547 -1.17 -7.52 18.87
N LEU A 548 -1.82 -6.59 19.58
CA LEU A 548 -2.11 -6.76 21.00
C LEU A 548 -3.31 -7.66 21.24
N GLY A 549 -3.28 -8.46 22.30
CA GLY A 549 -4.38 -9.31 22.72
C GLY A 549 -4.27 -10.75 22.21
N ARG A 550 -5.42 -11.41 22.06
CA ARG A 550 -5.47 -12.86 21.79
C ARG A 550 -4.85 -13.20 20.44
N GLY A 551 -3.91 -14.14 20.44
CA GLY A 551 -3.24 -14.62 19.23
C GLY A 551 -2.12 -13.69 18.71
N GLY A 552 -1.79 -12.62 19.42
CA GLY A 552 -0.62 -11.79 19.12
C GLY A 552 0.67 -12.55 19.39
N GLU A 553 1.62 -12.47 18.47
CA GLU A 553 2.93 -13.11 18.60
C GLU A 553 4.03 -12.05 18.79
N PRO A 554 5.05 -12.30 19.61
CA PRO A 554 6.25 -11.47 19.65
C PRO A 554 6.86 -11.36 18.24
N VAL A 555 7.17 -10.14 17.80
CA VAL A 555 7.62 -9.92 16.41
C VAL A 555 8.91 -10.64 16.07
N SER A 556 9.81 -10.85 17.04
CA SER A 556 11.06 -11.59 16.85
C SER A 556 10.81 -13.04 16.49
N GLU A 557 9.97 -13.73 17.27
CA GLU A 557 9.54 -15.10 17.01
C GLU A 557 8.74 -15.20 15.71
N HIS A 558 7.87 -14.22 15.45
CA HIS A 558 7.07 -14.18 14.24
C HIS A 558 7.95 -14.05 12.99
N PHE A 559 8.87 -13.08 12.96
CA PHE A 559 9.76 -12.87 11.81
C PHE A 559 10.76 -14.01 11.61
N GLN A 560 11.16 -14.72 12.67
CA GLN A 560 11.96 -15.93 12.54
C GLN A 560 11.23 -16.98 11.67
N LYS A 561 9.91 -17.19 11.84
CA LYS A 561 9.14 -18.11 10.99
C LYS A 561 9.20 -17.72 9.52
N PHE A 562 9.16 -16.43 9.21
CA PHE A 562 9.25 -15.94 7.84
C PHE A 562 10.67 -16.07 7.28
N TYR A 563 11.70 -15.82 8.09
CA TYR A 563 13.08 -16.12 7.70
C TYR A 563 13.27 -17.62 7.39
N ASP A 564 12.63 -18.53 8.13
CA ASP A 564 12.71 -19.97 7.89
C ASP A 564 12.09 -20.39 6.55
N TYR A 565 11.11 -19.64 6.04
CA TYR A 565 10.57 -19.78 4.69
C TYR A 565 11.53 -19.24 3.63
N VAL A 566 12.03 -18.01 3.85
CA VAL A 566 12.79 -17.26 2.85
C VAL A 566 14.23 -17.75 2.70
N ARG A 567 14.90 -18.04 3.82
CA ARG A 567 16.32 -18.46 3.91
C ARG A 567 17.33 -17.51 3.24
N ARG A 568 16.96 -16.25 3.09
CA ARG A 568 17.75 -15.11 2.61
C ARG A 568 17.65 -13.98 3.64
N PRO A 569 18.58 -13.00 3.64
CA PRO A 569 18.43 -11.83 4.48
C PRO A 569 17.14 -11.08 4.13
N MET A 570 16.57 -10.44 5.13
CA MET A 570 15.34 -9.69 5.02
C MET A 570 15.58 -8.22 5.36
N LEU A 571 14.73 -7.34 4.82
CA LEU A 571 14.77 -5.91 5.10
C LEU A 571 13.34 -5.40 5.31
N ILE A 572 13.12 -4.68 6.40
CA ILE A 572 11.85 -3.99 6.64
C ILE A 572 11.90 -2.67 5.91
N THR A 573 10.96 -2.43 5.02
CA THR A 573 11.05 -1.32 4.07
C THR A 573 9.98 -0.25 4.24
N GLU A 574 9.05 -0.45 5.17
CA GLU A 574 8.17 0.58 5.73
C GLU A 574 7.77 0.15 7.15
N TRP A 575 7.83 1.06 8.11
CA TRP A 575 7.25 0.93 9.45
C TRP A 575 7.19 2.31 10.12
N SER A 576 6.22 2.51 11.02
CA SER A 576 6.17 3.65 11.93
C SER A 576 5.05 3.56 12.96
N PHE A 577 5.09 4.51 13.90
CA PHE A 577 4.06 4.75 14.90
C PHE A 577 3.64 6.22 14.85
N PRO A 578 2.36 6.55 14.66
CA PRO A 578 1.86 7.92 14.80
C PRO A 578 1.51 8.28 16.25
N ALA A 579 1.48 9.58 16.55
CA ALA A 579 0.87 10.10 17.78
C ALA A 579 -0.19 11.19 17.51
N LEU A 580 -1.11 11.35 18.45
CA LEU A 580 -2.28 12.23 18.32
C LEU A 580 -2.01 13.69 18.73
N ASP A 581 -0.93 13.97 19.47
CA ASP A 581 -0.52 15.31 19.88
C ASP A 581 0.32 16.05 18.83
N ALA A 582 0.48 15.46 17.64
CA ALA A 582 1.29 16.04 16.55
C ALA A 582 0.59 17.12 15.72
N GLY A 583 -0.71 17.37 15.95
CA GLY A 583 -1.48 18.39 15.24
C GLY A 583 -2.08 17.95 13.90
N VAL A 584 -1.93 16.68 13.53
CA VAL A 584 -2.65 16.04 12.40
C VAL A 584 -3.59 14.93 12.92
N PRO A 585 -4.69 14.60 12.23
CA PRO A 585 -5.73 13.72 12.77
C PRO A 585 -5.26 12.32 13.14
N SER A 586 -4.43 11.69 12.29
CA SER A 586 -3.93 10.32 12.46
C SER A 586 -5.02 9.25 12.68
N VAL A 587 -6.17 9.42 12.01
CA VAL A 587 -7.31 8.50 12.09
C VAL A 587 -7.34 7.50 10.93
N HIS A 588 -6.61 7.76 9.85
CA HIS A 588 -6.46 6.89 8.68
C HIS A 588 -5.02 6.40 8.50
N GLY A 589 -4.88 5.20 7.94
CA GLY A 589 -3.60 4.56 7.60
C GLY A 589 -3.19 3.41 8.54
N ALA A 590 -2.09 2.73 8.22
CA ALA A 590 -1.58 1.59 8.98
C ALA A 590 -1.04 1.92 10.39
N GLY A 591 -0.83 0.88 11.21
CA GLY A 591 -0.10 0.96 12.48
C GLY A 591 -0.88 1.33 13.74
N GLN A 592 -0.16 1.25 14.85
CA GLN A 592 -0.63 1.55 16.19
C GLN A 592 -0.44 3.03 16.50
N ARG A 593 -1.44 3.66 17.11
CA ARG A 593 -1.36 5.07 17.53
C ARG A 593 -0.96 5.19 18.98
N PHE A 594 -0.27 6.28 19.29
CA PHE A 594 0.06 6.69 20.65
C PHE A 594 -0.54 8.05 20.97
N ARG A 595 -0.66 8.37 22.26
CA ARG A 595 -1.28 9.63 22.68
C ARG A 595 -0.31 10.79 22.50
N THR A 596 0.97 10.52 22.76
CA THR A 596 2.01 11.56 22.78
C THR A 596 3.23 11.24 21.91
N GLN A 597 3.94 12.29 21.46
CA GLN A 597 5.23 12.17 20.78
C GLN A 597 6.26 11.42 21.63
N ALA A 598 6.18 11.52 22.96
CA ALA A 598 7.06 10.78 23.88
C ALA A 598 6.78 9.27 23.86
N GLU A 599 5.51 8.87 23.85
CA GLU A 599 5.12 7.47 23.72
C GLU A 599 5.47 6.91 22.34
N ARG A 600 5.18 7.66 21.27
CA ARG A 600 5.62 7.35 19.91
C ARG A 600 7.13 7.10 19.85
N THR A 601 7.92 8.00 20.42
CA THR A 601 9.39 7.87 20.45
C THR A 601 9.84 6.62 21.21
N ARG A 602 9.20 6.30 22.35
CA ARG A 602 9.49 5.07 23.11
C ARG A 602 9.15 3.82 22.31
N ALA A 603 8.00 3.78 21.64
CA ALA A 603 7.59 2.68 20.79
C ALA A 603 8.53 2.49 19.59
N THR A 604 8.88 3.59 18.91
CA THR A 604 9.85 3.61 17.81
C THR A 604 11.21 3.07 18.26
N SER A 605 11.73 3.55 19.40
CA SER A 605 13.01 3.07 19.93
C SER A 605 12.98 1.58 20.27
N LEU A 606 11.89 1.12 20.90
CA LEU A 606 11.70 -0.28 21.25
C LEU A 606 11.67 -1.17 20.00
N PHE A 607 10.90 -0.79 18.98
CA PHE A 607 10.84 -1.53 17.72
C PHE A 607 12.21 -1.57 17.04
N ALA A 608 12.85 -0.42 16.83
CA ALA A 608 14.11 -0.34 16.12
C ALA A 608 15.22 -1.16 16.82
N ARG A 609 15.32 -1.10 18.15
CA ARG A 609 16.27 -1.92 18.92
C ARG A 609 16.00 -3.42 18.78
N THR A 610 14.72 -3.80 18.79
CA THR A 610 14.31 -5.19 18.57
C THR A 610 14.75 -5.65 17.17
N MET A 611 14.45 -4.87 16.13
CA MET A 611 14.79 -5.23 14.74
C MET A 611 16.31 -5.32 14.52
N LEU A 612 17.07 -4.37 15.06
CA LEU A 612 18.53 -4.35 14.94
C LEU A 612 19.18 -5.58 15.60
N SER A 613 18.56 -6.18 16.62
CA SER A 613 19.08 -7.39 17.28
C SER A 613 18.88 -8.68 16.47
N LEU A 614 17.94 -8.70 15.51
CA LEU A 614 17.56 -9.92 14.77
C LEU A 614 18.61 -10.29 13.72
N PRO A 615 19.16 -11.52 13.73
CA PRO A 615 20.34 -11.88 12.95
C PRO A 615 20.09 -11.88 11.42
N PHE A 616 18.85 -12.03 10.97
CA PHE A 616 18.48 -12.11 9.56
C PHE A 616 17.97 -10.79 8.95
N LEU A 617 17.75 -9.75 9.75
CA LEU A 617 17.40 -8.42 9.24
C LEU A 617 18.66 -7.61 8.96
N LEU A 618 18.75 -6.94 7.81
CA LEU A 618 19.91 -6.08 7.47
C LEU A 618 19.84 -4.68 8.10
N GLY A 619 18.65 -4.30 8.56
CA GLY A 619 18.33 -2.92 8.93
C GLY A 619 16.84 -2.65 8.74
N TYR A 620 16.50 -1.39 8.50
CA TYR A 620 15.12 -0.97 8.19
C TYR A 620 15.07 0.38 7.46
N ASP A 621 13.95 0.64 6.78
CA ASP A 621 13.55 1.95 6.28
C ASP A 621 12.36 2.48 7.11
N TYR A 622 12.51 3.67 7.67
CA TYR A 622 11.46 4.33 8.45
C TYR A 622 10.49 5.05 7.51
N PHE A 623 9.19 4.77 7.64
CA PHE A 623 8.13 5.46 6.90
C PHE A 623 7.57 6.56 7.79
N MET A 624 7.87 7.85 7.60
CA MET A 624 8.49 8.47 6.42
C MET A 624 9.08 9.84 6.76
N TRP A 625 9.62 10.55 5.77
CA TRP A 625 10.20 11.88 5.94
C TRP A 625 9.25 12.92 6.55
N VAL A 626 8.08 13.13 5.96
CA VAL A 626 7.14 14.22 6.30
C VAL A 626 5.78 13.67 6.71
N ASP A 627 5.12 14.35 7.64
CA ASP A 627 3.73 14.05 8.01
C ASP A 627 2.80 14.13 6.79
N GLN A 628 1.78 13.27 6.78
CA GLN A 628 0.80 13.29 5.70
C GLN A 628 -0.13 14.51 5.82
N PRO A 629 -0.73 14.97 4.70
CA PRO A 629 -1.68 16.07 4.74
C PRO A 629 -2.82 15.79 5.72
N ALA A 630 -3.14 16.75 6.58
CA ALA A 630 -4.20 16.61 7.59
C ALA A 630 -5.59 16.31 7.00
N LEU A 631 -5.80 16.64 5.72
CA LEU A 631 -7.06 16.41 5.01
C LEU A 631 -7.13 15.06 4.27
N GLY A 632 -6.07 14.26 4.34
CA GLY A 632 -5.92 12.99 3.63
C GLY A 632 -5.23 13.12 2.28
N ILE A 633 -4.60 12.04 1.80
CA ILE A 633 -3.97 11.98 0.47
C ILE A 633 -5.01 11.99 -0.65
N SER A 634 -5.96 11.05 -0.61
CA SER A 634 -7.02 10.92 -1.64
C SER A 634 -8.23 10.15 -1.12
N THR A 635 -9.35 10.18 -1.85
CA THR A 635 -10.57 9.44 -1.55
C THR A 635 -10.36 7.92 -1.42
N PRO A 636 -9.68 7.21 -2.36
CA PRO A 636 -9.41 5.77 -2.22
C PRO A 636 -8.30 5.44 -1.22
N PHE A 637 -7.50 6.43 -0.81
CA PHE A 637 -6.39 6.27 0.13
C PHE A 637 -6.30 7.49 1.06
N PRO A 638 -7.16 7.57 2.09
CA PRO A 638 -7.39 8.80 2.86
C PRO A 638 -6.40 9.01 4.01
N GLU A 639 -5.18 8.48 3.93
CA GLU A 639 -4.23 8.56 5.05
C GLU A 639 -3.87 10.01 5.42
N ASP A 640 -3.88 10.29 6.73
CA ASP A 640 -3.77 11.62 7.34
C ASP A 640 -2.88 11.60 8.61
N SER A 641 -1.90 10.69 8.63
CA SER A 641 -1.18 10.29 9.84
C SER A 641 0.16 10.99 10.06
N ASN A 642 0.50 11.13 11.35
CA ASN A 642 1.78 11.61 11.87
C ASN A 642 2.91 10.57 11.72
N TYR A 643 3.23 10.17 10.49
CA TYR A 643 4.35 9.26 10.22
C TYR A 643 5.69 9.99 10.15
N GLY A 644 5.70 11.30 9.91
CA GLY A 644 6.86 12.09 9.54
C GLY A 644 7.94 12.21 10.61
N LEU A 645 9.20 12.34 10.18
CA LEU A 645 10.29 12.89 10.98
C LEU A 645 10.18 14.42 11.07
N VAL A 646 9.55 15.05 10.09
CA VAL A 646 9.22 16.49 10.07
C VAL A 646 7.72 16.72 9.88
N THR A 647 7.22 17.85 10.36
CA THR A 647 5.86 18.33 10.09
C THR A 647 5.70 18.78 8.64
N GLU A 648 4.46 19.08 8.22
CA GLU A 648 4.17 19.72 6.92
C GLU A 648 4.84 21.09 6.75
N ASP A 649 5.33 21.73 7.82
CA ASP A 649 6.12 22.97 7.76
C ASP A 649 7.64 22.72 7.68
N GLY A 650 8.05 21.44 7.61
CA GLY A 650 9.45 21.04 7.59
C GLY A 650 10.15 21.20 8.94
N VAL A 651 9.40 21.30 10.04
CA VAL A 651 9.95 21.37 11.41
C VAL A 651 10.18 19.95 11.93
N PRO A 652 11.38 19.59 12.41
CA PRO A 652 11.64 18.27 12.98
C PRO A 652 10.78 17.98 14.22
N HIS A 653 10.36 16.72 14.35
CA HIS A 653 9.85 16.19 15.60
C HIS A 653 11.04 15.85 16.52
N PRO A 654 11.33 16.66 17.56
CA PRO A 654 12.63 16.61 18.24
C PRO A 654 12.87 15.28 18.97
N LEU A 655 11.88 14.77 19.70
CA LEU A 655 12.03 13.54 20.50
C LEU A 655 12.45 12.33 19.65
N ILE A 656 11.79 12.13 18.50
CA ILE A 656 12.07 10.98 17.63
C ILE A 656 13.38 11.14 16.86
N THR A 657 13.71 12.36 16.41
CA THR A 657 14.94 12.63 15.66
C THR A 657 16.19 12.59 16.55
N GLU A 658 16.12 13.09 17.78
CA GLU A 658 17.16 12.93 18.80
C GLU A 658 17.33 11.45 19.19
N MET A 659 16.23 10.70 19.32
CA MET A 659 16.27 9.26 19.59
C MET A 659 17.00 8.50 18.46
N PHE A 660 16.67 8.77 17.19
CA PHE A 660 17.37 8.16 16.06
C PHE A 660 18.86 8.53 16.04
N THR A 661 19.20 9.79 16.28
CA THR A 661 20.60 10.25 16.39
C THR A 661 21.40 9.41 17.38
N GLY A 662 20.85 9.16 18.57
CA GLY A 662 21.48 8.31 19.59
C GLY A 662 21.51 6.83 19.20
N LEU A 663 20.38 6.29 18.73
CA LEU A 663 20.24 4.88 18.38
C LEU A 663 21.14 4.47 17.22
N HIS A 664 21.19 5.28 16.16
CA HIS A 664 21.93 4.97 14.93
C HIS A 664 23.44 4.98 15.12
N ARG A 665 23.95 5.80 16.05
CA ARG A 665 25.35 5.74 16.49
C ARG A 665 25.73 4.36 17.06
N GLU A 666 24.77 3.67 17.66
CA GLU A 666 24.94 2.34 18.26
C GLU A 666 24.37 1.20 17.40
N ALA A 667 23.89 1.45 16.18
CA ALA A 667 23.15 0.45 15.40
C ALA A 667 23.96 -0.83 15.15
N ALA A 668 25.24 -0.69 14.84
CA ALA A 668 26.15 -1.84 14.68
C ALA A 668 26.31 -2.64 15.98
N ALA A 669 26.38 -1.97 17.14
CA ALA A 669 26.46 -2.64 18.43
C ALA A 669 25.16 -3.37 18.78
N TRP A 670 23.99 -2.80 18.44
CA TRP A 670 22.69 -3.45 18.61
C TRP A 670 22.57 -4.75 17.83
N ARG A 671 23.29 -4.89 16.70
CA ARG A 671 23.39 -6.16 15.98
C ARG A 671 24.05 -7.28 16.77
N PHE A 672 24.71 -7.01 17.90
CA PHE A 672 25.28 -8.04 18.77
C PHE A 672 24.59 -8.14 20.13
N ARG A 673 23.67 -7.23 20.44
CA ARG A 673 22.89 -7.24 21.68
C ARG A 673 21.72 -8.23 21.55
N PRO A 674 21.25 -8.82 22.66
CA PRO A 674 19.97 -9.51 22.67
C PRO A 674 18.82 -8.52 22.41
N GLU A 675 17.66 -9.05 22.04
CA GLU A 675 16.44 -8.25 21.99
C GLU A 675 16.14 -7.61 23.37
N PRO A 676 15.49 -6.44 23.42
CA PRO A 676 15.06 -5.85 24.68
C PRO A 676 14.21 -6.83 25.51
N ALA A 677 14.65 -7.11 26.74
CA ALA A 677 13.94 -8.05 27.61
C ALA A 677 12.59 -7.47 28.08
N PRO A 678 11.51 -8.27 28.08
CA PRO A 678 10.23 -7.83 28.59
C PRO A 678 10.30 -7.57 30.10
N LYS A 679 9.63 -6.51 30.54
CA LYS A 679 9.40 -6.19 31.94
C LYS A 679 8.27 -7.06 32.47
N THR A 680 8.42 -7.55 33.69
CA THR A 680 7.32 -8.19 34.40
C THR A 680 6.24 -7.15 34.68
N ILE A 681 5.10 -7.24 33.99
CA ILE A 681 3.94 -6.41 34.30
C ILE A 681 2.96 -7.24 35.13
N THR A 682 2.73 -6.80 36.37
CA THR A 682 1.50 -7.13 37.09
C THR A 682 0.46 -6.07 36.76
N ARG A 683 -0.43 -6.37 35.81
CA ARG A 683 -1.60 -5.52 35.57
C ARG A 683 -2.58 -5.74 36.74
N PRO A 684 -2.96 -4.70 37.49
CA PRO A 684 -3.88 -4.86 38.61
C PRO A 684 -5.23 -5.41 38.11
N PRO A 685 -5.87 -6.31 38.88
CA PRO A 685 -7.23 -6.73 38.56
C PRO A 685 -8.18 -5.52 38.60
N PRO A 686 -9.31 -5.56 37.87
CA PRO A 686 -10.33 -4.52 37.95
C PRO A 686 -10.74 -4.27 39.42
N GLN A 687 -10.83 -3.01 39.81
CA GLN A 687 -11.30 -2.64 41.15
C GLN A 687 -12.78 -3.04 41.32
N PRO A 688 -13.23 -3.40 42.54
CA PRO A 688 -14.65 -3.65 42.81
C PRO A 688 -15.55 -2.47 42.39
N PRO A 689 -16.73 -2.70 41.76
CA PRO A 689 -17.62 -1.64 41.24
C PRO A 689 -17.99 -0.57 42.25
N LEU A 690 -18.27 -0.98 43.50
CA LEU A 690 -18.58 -0.05 44.58
C LEU A 690 -17.38 0.84 44.92
N GLN A 691 -16.16 0.31 44.89
CA GLN A 691 -14.95 1.09 45.14
C GLN A 691 -14.69 2.09 44.01
N VAL A 692 -14.95 1.70 42.76
CA VAL A 692 -14.90 2.61 41.60
C VAL A 692 -15.89 3.76 41.76
N ALA A 693 -17.15 3.45 42.13
CA ALA A 693 -18.16 4.46 42.40
C ALA A 693 -17.74 5.39 43.56
N ARG A 694 -17.19 4.85 44.66
CA ARG A 694 -16.68 5.64 45.79
C ARG A 694 -15.56 6.61 45.39
N ARG A 695 -14.60 6.15 44.58
CA ARG A 695 -13.47 6.98 44.13
C ARG A 695 -13.90 8.03 43.10
N GLY A 696 -14.91 7.73 42.29
CA GLY A 696 -15.36 8.61 41.21
C GLY A 696 -16.35 9.70 41.62
N ARG A 697 -16.84 9.72 42.86
CA ARG A 697 -17.79 10.74 43.33
C ARG A 697 -17.15 12.14 43.33
N VAL A 698 -17.91 13.14 42.90
CA VAL A 698 -17.49 14.55 42.89
C VAL A 698 -18.48 15.45 43.65
N GLY A 699 -19.74 15.03 43.77
CA GLY A 699 -20.78 15.80 44.47
C GLY A 699 -20.84 15.53 45.98
N GLU A 700 -21.20 16.57 46.74
CA GLU A 700 -21.45 16.47 48.19
C GLU A 700 -22.88 15.99 48.51
N VAL A 701 -23.82 16.17 47.58
CA VAL A 701 -25.22 15.75 47.73
C VAL A 701 -25.32 14.22 47.50
N PRO A 702 -25.80 13.44 48.47
CA PRO A 702 -25.97 12.00 48.31
C PRO A 702 -26.90 11.65 47.15
N ALA A 703 -26.62 10.52 46.49
CA ALA A 703 -27.54 9.94 45.54
C ALA A 703 -28.83 9.47 46.23
N THR A 704 -29.93 9.47 45.49
CA THR A 704 -31.26 9.10 45.96
C THR A 704 -31.79 7.89 45.20
N PHE A 705 -32.63 7.11 45.87
CA PHE A 705 -33.44 6.06 45.28
C PHE A 705 -34.85 6.17 45.87
N THR A 706 -35.85 6.25 45.01
CA THR A 706 -37.26 6.25 45.38
C THR A 706 -38.02 5.20 44.58
N ARG A 707 -39.05 4.63 45.22
CA ARG A 707 -39.95 3.66 44.60
C ARG A 707 -41.39 4.05 44.91
N GLU A 708 -42.20 4.14 43.87
CA GLU A 708 -43.62 4.46 43.94
C GLU A 708 -44.41 3.36 43.21
N GLY A 709 -44.92 2.40 43.98
CA GLY A 709 -45.50 1.17 43.42
C GLY A 709 -44.47 0.38 42.62
N ASP A 710 -44.78 0.15 41.34
CA ASP A 710 -43.88 -0.55 40.42
C ASP A 710 -42.80 0.35 39.81
N ALA A 711 -42.97 1.67 39.84
CA ALA A 711 -42.01 2.62 39.28
C ALA A 711 -40.86 2.87 40.26
N PHE A 712 -39.64 3.01 39.72
CA PHE A 712 -38.47 3.44 40.49
C PHE A 712 -37.79 4.63 39.82
N ARG A 713 -37.14 5.44 40.65
CA ARG A 713 -36.27 6.53 40.21
C ARG A 713 -35.02 6.56 41.07
N ALA A 714 -33.87 6.70 40.45
CA ALA A 714 -32.61 6.90 41.13
C ALA A 714 -31.85 8.08 40.52
N SER A 715 -31.26 8.93 41.35
CA SER A 715 -30.52 10.10 40.87
C SER A 715 -29.25 10.31 41.67
N ASN A 716 -28.18 10.74 41.01
CA ASN A 716 -26.94 11.19 41.67
C ASN A 716 -26.74 12.71 41.61
N GLY A 717 -27.79 13.46 41.29
CA GLY A 717 -27.76 14.91 41.08
C GLY A 717 -27.41 15.34 39.64
N ARG A 718 -26.82 14.46 38.82
CA ARG A 718 -26.60 14.71 37.38
C ARG A 718 -27.36 13.72 36.52
N ILE A 719 -27.09 12.42 36.67
CA ILE A 719 -27.88 11.37 36.02
C ILE A 719 -29.14 11.07 36.83
N THR A 720 -30.23 10.82 36.12
CA THR A 720 -31.42 10.17 36.66
C THR A 720 -31.73 8.91 35.85
N LEU A 721 -31.91 7.79 36.55
CA LEU A 721 -32.38 6.53 36.00
C LEU A 721 -33.84 6.34 36.43
N SER A 722 -34.71 5.95 35.50
CA SER A 722 -36.07 5.54 35.83
C SER A 722 -36.49 4.29 35.06
N GLY A 723 -37.42 3.55 35.65
CA GLY A 723 -38.00 2.35 35.06
C GLY A 723 -39.05 1.77 35.98
N ARG A 724 -39.44 0.52 35.74
CA ARG A 724 -40.47 -0.15 36.52
C ARG A 724 -40.38 -1.67 36.52
N VAL A 725 -40.91 -2.28 37.58
CA VAL A 725 -41.26 -3.71 37.58
C VAL A 725 -42.31 -3.95 36.49
N GLY A 726 -42.15 -5.04 35.73
CA GLY A 726 -42.93 -5.34 34.52
C GLY A 726 -42.45 -4.62 33.25
N GLY A 727 -41.50 -3.69 33.34
CA GLY A 727 -40.94 -2.98 32.19
C GLY A 727 -40.12 -3.90 31.28
N ARG A 728 -39.90 -3.50 30.02
CA ARG A 728 -39.13 -4.30 29.03
C ARG A 728 -37.62 -4.10 29.10
N ARG A 729 -37.15 -3.10 29.83
CA ARG A 729 -35.74 -2.73 29.99
C ARG A 729 -35.47 -2.54 31.48
N MET A 730 -34.26 -2.87 31.92
CA MET A 730 -33.87 -2.70 33.32
C MET A 730 -33.96 -1.23 33.76
N VAL A 731 -33.53 -0.31 32.89
CA VAL A 731 -33.74 1.14 33.02
C VAL A 731 -34.41 1.59 31.73
N GLU A 732 -35.59 2.20 31.82
CA GLU A 732 -36.36 2.66 30.66
C GLU A 732 -35.89 4.03 30.17
N SER A 733 -35.39 4.88 31.07
CA SER A 733 -34.89 6.21 30.73
C SER A 733 -33.65 6.59 31.53
N VAL A 734 -32.65 7.12 30.82
CA VAL A 734 -31.45 7.74 31.37
C VAL A 734 -31.45 9.22 30.96
N THR A 735 -31.56 10.13 31.92
CA THR A 735 -31.50 11.59 31.68
C THR A 735 -30.30 12.23 32.39
N LEU A 736 -29.91 13.43 31.96
CA LEU A 736 -28.76 14.17 32.46
C LEU A 736 -29.14 15.62 32.81
N ASP A 737 -28.65 16.12 33.94
CA ASP A 737 -28.77 17.51 34.42
C ASP A 737 -30.21 18.05 34.46
N GLY A 738 -31.17 17.18 34.78
CA GLY A 738 -32.59 17.55 34.85
C GLY A 738 -33.27 17.75 33.50
N ASN A 739 -32.57 17.52 32.38
CA ASN A 739 -33.18 17.55 31.04
C ASN A 739 -34.16 16.38 30.89
N GLU A 740 -35.38 16.66 30.41
CA GLU A 740 -36.41 15.64 30.21
C GLU A 740 -36.13 14.72 29.01
N THR A 741 -35.28 15.15 28.07
CA THR A 741 -34.93 14.35 26.89
C THR A 741 -33.98 13.21 27.26
N PRO A 742 -34.40 11.93 27.11
CA PRO A 742 -33.54 10.80 27.45
C PRO A 742 -32.33 10.68 26.53
N PHE A 743 -31.23 10.18 27.07
CA PHE A 743 -30.05 9.74 26.31
C PHE A 743 -30.18 8.30 25.79
N GLY A 744 -31.04 7.51 26.43
CA GLY A 744 -31.25 6.11 26.07
C GLY A 744 -31.84 5.30 27.23
N ASN A 745 -31.74 3.98 27.09
CA ASN A 745 -32.16 2.98 28.05
C ASN A 745 -31.03 1.95 28.28
N TYR A 746 -31.09 1.24 29.40
CA TYR A 746 -30.12 0.24 29.77
C TYR A 746 -30.80 -1.10 30.05
N THR A 747 -30.21 -2.19 29.57
CA THR A 747 -30.70 -3.54 29.84
C THR A 747 -29.60 -4.60 29.76
N ALA A 748 -29.96 -5.85 30.07
CA ALA A 748 -29.08 -7.00 30.01
C ALA A 748 -29.49 -7.99 28.91
N MET A 749 -28.51 -8.76 28.45
CA MET A 749 -28.70 -9.88 27.54
C MET A 749 -27.71 -11.00 27.91
N LEU A 750 -28.12 -12.26 27.74
CA LEU A 750 -27.20 -13.41 27.88
C LEU A 750 -26.88 -14.01 26.51
N LEU A 751 -25.64 -14.47 26.37
CA LEU A 751 -25.21 -15.35 25.29
C LEU A 751 -25.20 -16.79 25.80
N THR A 752 -25.94 -17.66 25.14
CA THR A 752 -25.99 -19.10 25.41
C THR A 752 -25.61 -19.90 24.15
N LEU A 753 -25.36 -21.19 24.31
CA LEU A 753 -25.21 -22.12 23.18
C LEU A 753 -26.43 -23.03 23.11
N ASP A 754 -26.93 -23.28 21.91
CA ASP A 754 -27.93 -24.33 21.72
C ASP A 754 -27.31 -25.74 21.71
N ALA A 755 -28.14 -26.77 21.57
CA ALA A 755 -27.70 -28.16 21.57
C ALA A 755 -26.71 -28.50 20.43
N GLY A 756 -26.67 -27.71 19.36
CA GLY A 756 -25.71 -27.84 18.26
C GLY A 756 -24.44 -26.99 18.44
N GLY A 757 -24.29 -26.33 19.60
CA GLY A 757 -23.18 -25.44 19.89
C GLY A 757 -23.29 -24.07 19.21
N GLN A 758 -24.44 -23.72 18.63
CA GLN A 758 -24.62 -22.43 17.97
C GLN A 758 -24.98 -21.33 18.98
N PRO A 759 -24.43 -20.12 18.84
CA PRO A 759 -24.68 -19.01 19.76
C PRO A 759 -26.13 -18.49 19.68
N ARG A 760 -26.70 -18.17 20.84
CA ARG A 760 -28.04 -17.61 21.03
C ARG A 760 -27.96 -16.39 21.94
N TRP A 761 -28.58 -15.29 21.52
CA TRP A 761 -28.58 -14.02 22.24
C TRP A 761 -30.00 -13.74 22.73
N THR A 762 -30.18 -13.70 24.06
CA THR A 762 -31.50 -13.57 24.70
C THR A 762 -31.54 -12.31 25.55
N ASP A 763 -32.25 -11.28 25.07
CA ASP A 763 -32.55 -10.09 25.86
C ASP A 763 -33.49 -10.43 27.02
N ILE A 764 -33.46 -9.61 28.07
CA ILE A 764 -34.57 -9.56 29.02
C ILE A 764 -35.80 -8.92 28.36
N HIS A 765 -36.97 -9.47 28.64
CA HIS A 765 -38.27 -9.00 28.13
C HIS A 765 -39.15 -8.40 29.23
N THR A 766 -38.88 -8.74 30.49
CA THR A 766 -39.67 -8.26 31.64
C THR A 766 -38.79 -8.10 32.86
N VAL A 767 -38.83 -6.93 33.50
CA VAL A 767 -38.19 -6.69 34.80
C VAL A 767 -39.00 -7.37 35.89
N ARG A 768 -38.38 -8.32 36.60
CA ARG A 768 -39.00 -9.10 37.66
C ARG A 768 -38.94 -8.38 39.00
N THR A 769 -37.75 -7.90 39.38
CA THR A 769 -37.53 -7.23 40.67
C THR A 769 -36.63 -6.02 40.51
N VAL A 770 -36.87 -5.01 41.34
CA VAL A 770 -36.01 -3.84 41.53
C VAL A 770 -35.90 -3.57 43.03
N GLU A 771 -34.68 -3.61 43.54
CA GLU A 771 -34.36 -3.27 44.92
C GLU A 771 -33.30 -2.17 44.91
N GLY A 772 -33.49 -1.13 45.73
CA GLY A 772 -32.55 -0.01 45.78
C GLY A 772 -32.29 0.42 47.20
N ARG A 773 -31.04 0.84 47.44
CA ARG A 773 -30.59 1.40 48.72
C ARG A 773 -29.57 2.50 48.48
N VAL A 774 -29.33 3.33 49.48
CA VAL A 774 -28.22 4.30 49.48
C VAL A 774 -27.17 3.82 50.47
N GLU A 775 -25.95 3.59 49.98
CA GLU A 775 -24.82 3.09 50.74
C GLU A 775 -23.65 4.07 50.59
N GLU A 776 -23.20 4.68 51.70
CA GLU A 776 -22.13 5.70 51.70
C GLU A 776 -22.37 6.87 50.70
N GLY A 777 -23.64 7.25 50.53
CA GLY A 777 -24.07 8.31 49.61
C GLY A 777 -24.16 7.89 48.14
N ILE A 778 -23.96 6.62 47.83
CA ILE A 778 -24.09 6.03 46.48
C ILE A 778 -25.42 5.26 46.42
N ALA A 779 -26.22 5.50 45.38
CA ALA A 779 -27.41 4.67 45.17
C ALA A 779 -26.98 3.35 44.51
N VAL A 780 -27.36 2.23 45.14
CA VAL A 780 -27.10 0.86 44.68
C VAL A 780 -28.43 0.22 44.34
N ILE A 781 -28.60 -0.18 43.08
CA ILE A 781 -29.87 -0.67 42.53
C ILE A 781 -29.64 -2.06 41.95
N GLU A 782 -30.31 -3.07 42.46
CA GLU A 782 -30.27 -4.43 41.95
C GLU A 782 -31.54 -4.73 41.16
N ILE A 783 -31.38 -5.14 39.90
CA ILE A 783 -32.47 -5.36 38.96
C ILE A 783 -32.34 -6.75 38.38
N THR A 784 -33.40 -7.56 38.52
CA THR A 784 -33.48 -8.88 37.89
C THR A 784 -34.49 -8.84 36.76
N GLY A 785 -34.06 -9.25 35.56
CA GLY A 785 -34.91 -9.34 34.37
C GLY A 785 -35.04 -10.76 33.86
N ASP A 786 -36.23 -11.13 33.39
CA ASP A 786 -36.54 -12.41 32.75
C ASP A 786 -36.39 -12.30 31.23
N GLY A 787 -35.76 -13.29 30.62
CA GLY A 787 -35.62 -13.45 29.18
C GLY A 787 -36.02 -14.86 28.73
N ALA A 788 -36.52 -14.96 27.49
CA ALA A 788 -36.82 -16.26 26.88
C ALA A 788 -36.57 -16.22 25.37
N HIS A 789 -36.01 -17.30 24.83
CA HIS A 789 -35.80 -17.45 23.40
C HIS A 789 -35.75 -18.94 23.02
N SER A 790 -36.53 -19.35 22.04
CA SER A 790 -36.48 -20.71 21.46
C SER A 790 -36.57 -21.87 22.47
N GLY A 791 -37.28 -21.67 23.58
CA GLY A 791 -37.49 -22.68 24.64
C GLY A 791 -36.58 -22.52 25.86
N ASP A 792 -35.47 -21.80 25.77
CA ASP A 792 -34.67 -21.42 26.93
C ASP A 792 -35.37 -20.29 27.69
N ARG A 793 -35.38 -20.40 29.02
CA ARG A 793 -35.91 -19.36 29.93
C ARG A 793 -34.85 -19.06 30.97
N MET A 794 -34.54 -17.79 31.14
CA MET A 794 -33.49 -17.32 32.03
C MET A 794 -33.92 -16.07 32.78
N ALA A 795 -33.25 -15.81 33.90
CA ALA A 795 -33.23 -14.51 34.53
C ALA A 795 -31.78 -14.06 34.68
N THR A 796 -31.52 -12.75 34.62
CA THR A 796 -30.21 -12.18 34.89
C THR A 796 -30.32 -11.00 35.82
N THR A 797 -29.41 -10.93 36.79
CA THR A 797 -29.37 -9.86 37.79
C THR A 797 -28.20 -8.94 37.49
N HIS A 798 -28.49 -7.66 37.35
CA HIS A 798 -27.50 -6.61 37.22
C HIS A 798 -27.61 -5.64 38.40
N ARG A 799 -26.47 -5.08 38.81
CA ARG A 799 -26.40 -4.10 39.89
C ARG A 799 -25.81 -2.79 39.39
N LEU A 800 -26.50 -1.70 39.66
CA LEU A 800 -26.15 -0.36 39.23
C LEU A 800 -25.66 0.46 40.42
N TYR A 801 -24.57 1.21 40.24
CA TYR A 801 -24.02 2.11 41.24
C TYR A 801 -23.99 3.53 40.70
N LEU A 802 -24.65 4.46 41.40
CA LEU A 802 -24.77 5.85 40.99
C LEU A 802 -23.98 6.75 41.97
N PRO A 803 -22.71 7.08 41.64
CA PRO A 803 -21.92 7.96 42.48
C PRO A 803 -22.32 9.42 42.34
N PRO A 804 -22.33 10.21 43.43
CA PRO A 804 -22.71 11.64 43.41
C PRO A 804 -21.96 12.52 42.40
N GLY A 805 -22.71 13.36 41.69
CA GLY A 805 -22.18 14.52 40.95
C GLY A 805 -21.54 14.22 39.60
N VAL A 806 -21.65 13.01 39.05
CA VAL A 806 -21.00 12.62 37.79
C VAL A 806 -21.99 12.12 36.73
N PRO A 807 -21.68 12.31 35.42
CA PRO A 807 -22.59 11.96 34.33
C PRO A 807 -22.46 10.48 33.91
N TRP A 808 -22.25 9.58 34.86
CA TRP A 808 -22.10 8.16 34.59
C TRP A 808 -22.55 7.30 35.78
N PHE A 809 -22.82 6.02 35.53
CA PHE A 809 -23.09 5.01 36.54
C PHE A 809 -22.32 3.72 36.22
N VAL A 810 -22.02 2.93 37.24
CA VAL A 810 -21.41 1.61 37.07
C VAL A 810 -22.52 0.58 36.90
N ALA A 811 -22.40 -0.31 35.92
CA ALA A 811 -23.33 -1.40 35.71
C ALA A 811 -22.59 -2.74 35.78
N GLU A 812 -22.88 -3.52 36.82
CA GLU A 812 -22.28 -4.82 37.12
C GLU A 812 -23.24 -5.95 36.72
N ALA A 813 -22.75 -6.97 36.03
CA ALA A 813 -23.44 -8.23 35.86
C ALA A 813 -23.16 -9.12 37.08
N VAL A 814 -24.20 -9.58 37.77
CA VAL A 814 -24.07 -10.32 39.04
C VAL A 814 -24.23 -11.82 38.81
N SER A 815 -25.35 -12.22 38.19
CA SER A 815 -25.70 -13.63 38.06
C SER A 815 -26.62 -13.90 36.87
N ALA A 816 -26.63 -15.16 36.43
CA ALA A 816 -27.60 -15.72 35.51
C ALA A 816 -28.28 -16.91 36.19
N HIS A 817 -29.61 -16.98 36.10
CA HIS A 817 -30.43 -18.01 36.71
C HIS A 817 -31.25 -18.73 35.64
N ASN A 818 -31.31 -20.05 35.70
CA ASN A 818 -32.08 -20.85 34.76
C ASN A 818 -33.52 -21.02 35.26
N THR A 819 -34.47 -20.37 34.58
CA THR A 819 -35.91 -20.43 34.90
C THR A 819 -36.67 -21.43 34.02
N GLY A 820 -35.95 -22.15 33.16
CA GLY A 820 -36.50 -23.16 32.25
C GLY A 820 -36.41 -24.57 32.79
N GLU A 821 -36.84 -25.53 31.96
CA GLU A 821 -36.87 -26.95 32.30
C GLU A 821 -35.63 -27.72 31.84
N ARG A 822 -34.74 -27.07 31.07
CA ARG A 822 -33.54 -27.70 30.47
C ARG A 822 -32.27 -26.97 30.91
N PRO A 823 -31.10 -27.63 30.97
CA PRO A 823 -29.85 -26.97 31.31
C PRO A 823 -29.48 -25.85 30.32
N LEU A 824 -29.09 -24.70 30.85
CA LEU A 824 -28.67 -23.54 30.07
C LEU A 824 -27.16 -23.60 29.83
N GLN A 825 -26.71 -23.57 28.58
CA GLN A 825 -25.28 -23.47 28.26
C GLN A 825 -24.87 -21.99 28.21
N LEU A 826 -24.57 -21.41 29.36
CA LEU A 826 -24.22 -20.00 29.49
C LEU A 826 -22.82 -19.74 28.93
N LYS A 827 -22.70 -18.75 28.04
CA LYS A 827 -21.43 -18.41 27.37
C LYS A 827 -21.04 -16.94 27.51
N GLY A 828 -21.95 -16.04 27.88
CA GLY A 828 -21.57 -14.65 28.17
C GLY A 828 -22.67 -13.74 28.70
N PHE A 829 -22.26 -12.57 29.17
CA PHE A 829 -23.09 -11.50 29.72
C PHE A 829 -22.93 -10.23 28.90
N PHE A 830 -24.03 -9.52 28.64
CA PHE A 830 -24.02 -8.27 27.86
C PHE A 830 -24.64 -7.12 28.63
N PHE A 831 -24.06 -5.93 28.42
CA PHE A 831 -24.51 -4.64 28.90
C PHE A 831 -25.05 -3.88 27.69
N ARG A 832 -26.38 -3.71 27.59
CA ARG A 832 -27.03 -3.17 26.40
C ARG A 832 -27.44 -1.72 26.64
N LEU A 833 -26.82 -0.80 25.91
CA LEU A 833 -27.09 0.63 25.97
C LEU A 833 -27.78 1.05 24.67
N TYR A 834 -29.11 1.04 24.65
CA TYR A 834 -29.89 1.43 23.48
C TYR A 834 -30.27 2.90 23.54
N ASN A 835 -30.47 3.52 22.39
CA ASN A 835 -30.97 4.89 22.32
C ASN A 835 -31.65 5.20 20.98
N GLU A 836 -31.98 6.47 20.78
CA GLU A 836 -32.48 6.99 19.50
C GLU A 836 -31.36 7.45 18.56
N PHE A 837 -30.15 7.70 19.06
CA PHE A 837 -29.02 8.15 18.23
C PHE A 837 -28.63 7.05 17.23
N ARG A 838 -28.87 7.27 15.94
CA ARG A 838 -28.51 6.31 14.87
C ARG A 838 -27.11 6.57 14.29
N LYS A 839 -26.18 7.07 15.10
CA LYS A 839 -24.79 7.33 14.71
C LYS A 839 -23.83 6.92 15.81
N THR A 840 -22.64 6.51 15.41
CA THR A 840 -21.47 6.34 16.28
C THR A 840 -20.54 7.53 16.05
N PRO A 841 -19.61 7.84 16.98
CA PRO A 841 -18.64 8.91 16.78
C PRO A 841 -17.89 8.76 15.46
N GLU A 842 -17.33 9.87 14.98
CA GLU A 842 -16.27 9.78 13.97
C GLU A 842 -15.21 8.76 14.39
N LYS A 843 -14.65 8.07 13.41
CA LYS A 843 -13.78 6.90 13.62
C LYS A 843 -12.69 7.27 14.62
N LEU A 844 -12.71 6.63 15.78
CA LEU A 844 -11.64 6.78 16.76
C LEU A 844 -10.32 6.31 16.13
N PRO A 845 -9.18 6.91 16.50
CA PRO A 845 -7.88 6.47 16.04
C PRO A 845 -7.75 4.94 16.24
N PRO A 846 -7.50 4.18 15.17
CA PRO A 846 -7.45 2.73 15.28
C PRO A 846 -6.23 2.32 16.12
N ASN A 847 -6.37 1.24 16.89
CA ASN A 847 -5.25 0.67 17.64
C ASN A 847 -4.53 1.66 18.58
N LEU A 848 -5.25 2.60 19.19
CA LEU A 848 -4.66 3.54 20.14
C LEU A 848 -4.19 2.81 21.41
N TRP A 849 -2.91 2.95 21.73
CA TRP A 849 -2.31 2.28 22.89
C TRP A 849 -2.86 2.82 24.22
N GLY A 850 -3.09 1.90 25.18
CA GLY A 850 -3.44 2.24 26.56
C GLY A 850 -4.88 2.71 26.79
N VAL A 851 -5.75 2.64 25.78
CA VAL A 851 -7.16 3.05 25.91
C VAL A 851 -8.00 1.87 26.39
N PRO A 852 -8.86 2.05 27.42
CA PRO A 852 -9.78 1.01 27.86
C PRO A 852 -10.79 0.65 26.76
N PRO A 853 -11.28 -0.60 26.71
CA PRO A 853 -12.36 -0.98 25.80
C PRO A 853 -13.55 -0.02 25.99
N SER A 854 -13.91 0.69 24.92
CA SER A 854 -14.93 1.74 25.00
C SER A 854 -15.63 1.95 23.67
N GLY A 855 -16.87 2.42 23.73
CA GLY A 855 -17.67 2.77 22.56
C GLY A 855 -18.95 3.49 22.97
N CYS A 856 -19.48 4.33 22.08
CA CYS A 856 -20.71 5.06 22.33
C CYS A 856 -21.53 5.27 21.06
N TRP A 857 -22.77 5.66 21.27
CA TRP A 857 -23.58 6.33 20.28
C TRP A 857 -23.42 7.84 20.43
N MET A 858 -23.48 8.59 19.33
CA MET A 858 -23.33 10.05 19.34
C MET A 858 -24.33 10.69 18.37
N GLU A 859 -25.05 11.72 18.84
CA GLU A 859 -25.96 12.53 18.04
C GLU A 859 -25.17 13.59 17.26
N ALA A 860 -25.43 13.73 15.96
CA ALA A 860 -24.61 14.56 15.09
C ALA A 860 -24.80 16.05 15.33
N GLU A 861 -26.03 16.48 15.62
CA GLU A 861 -26.40 17.89 15.73
C GLU A 861 -25.95 18.48 17.07
N SER A 862 -26.12 17.74 18.15
CA SER A 862 -25.87 18.22 19.52
C SER A 862 -24.54 17.75 20.10
N GLY A 863 -23.94 16.68 19.57
CA GLY A 863 -22.80 15.99 20.17
C GLY A 863 -23.16 15.18 21.41
N ARG A 864 -24.45 15.00 21.75
CA ARG A 864 -24.87 14.16 22.88
C ARG A 864 -24.43 12.72 22.65
N PHE A 865 -23.79 12.10 23.64
CA PHE A 865 -23.36 10.72 23.56
C PHE A 865 -23.81 9.87 24.74
N PHE A 866 -24.00 8.58 24.49
CA PHE A 866 -24.29 7.56 25.49
C PHE A 866 -23.55 6.27 25.14
N GLY A 867 -22.70 5.79 26.05
CA GLY A 867 -21.82 4.65 25.76
C GLY A 867 -21.28 3.96 26.99
N ALA A 868 -20.41 2.99 26.75
CA ALA A 868 -19.80 2.15 27.78
C ALA A 868 -18.27 2.26 27.75
N VAL A 869 -17.66 2.20 28.93
CA VAL A 869 -16.22 2.06 29.14
C VAL A 869 -16.00 0.88 30.09
N ALA A 870 -15.17 -0.08 29.72
CA ALA A 870 -14.87 -1.25 30.54
C ALA A 870 -13.47 -1.16 31.16
N PRO A 871 -13.23 -1.80 32.32
CA PRO A 871 -11.89 -1.86 32.90
C PRO A 871 -10.94 -2.61 31.98
N MET A 872 -9.68 -2.15 31.91
CA MET A 872 -8.63 -2.92 31.26
C MET A 872 -8.48 -4.28 31.96
N ASN A 873 -8.26 -5.34 31.19
CA ASN A 873 -8.07 -6.70 31.69
C ASN A 873 -9.29 -7.35 32.38
N ALA A 874 -10.50 -6.75 32.29
CA ALA A 874 -11.73 -7.37 32.80
C ALA A 874 -12.31 -8.47 31.89
N GLY A 875 -11.71 -8.70 30.71
CA GLY A 875 -12.26 -9.61 29.70
C GLY A 875 -13.55 -9.10 29.03
N VAL A 876 -13.92 -7.83 29.27
CA VAL A 876 -15.09 -7.19 28.68
C VAL A 876 -14.68 -6.49 27.38
N GLY A 877 -15.28 -6.90 26.26
CA GLY A 877 -15.20 -6.18 24.99
C GLY A 877 -16.31 -5.14 24.88
N VAL A 878 -16.05 -4.03 24.19
CA VAL A 878 -17.06 -2.98 23.93
C VAL A 878 -17.06 -2.64 22.45
N HIS A 879 -18.17 -2.87 21.77
CA HIS A 879 -18.31 -2.61 20.34
C HIS A 879 -19.70 -2.09 20.01
N PHE A 880 -19.80 -0.85 19.50
CA PHE A 880 -21.06 -0.20 19.16
C PHE A 880 -21.14 -0.08 17.64
N TRP A 881 -22.18 -0.64 17.01
CA TRP A 881 -22.30 -0.65 15.55
C TRP A 881 -23.73 -0.80 15.06
N LEU A 882 -23.98 -0.35 13.83
CA LEU A 882 -25.25 -0.51 13.13
C LEU A 882 -25.11 -1.63 12.09
N ASN A 883 -26.07 -2.55 12.06
CA ASN A 883 -26.15 -3.51 10.96
C ASN A 883 -26.69 -2.83 9.67
N PRO A 884 -26.59 -3.48 8.50
CA PRO A 884 -27.07 -2.91 7.24
C PRO A 884 -28.56 -2.56 7.24
N GLN A 885 -29.35 -3.16 8.13
CA GLN A 885 -30.78 -2.89 8.30
C GLN A 885 -31.06 -1.75 9.31
N GLY A 886 -30.03 -1.08 9.83
CA GLY A 886 -30.16 0.01 10.79
C GLY A 886 -30.38 -0.41 12.25
N GLY A 887 -30.29 -1.71 12.54
CA GLY A 887 -30.37 -2.26 13.88
C GLY A 887 -29.14 -1.92 14.72
N GLN A 888 -29.37 -1.43 15.93
CA GLN A 888 -28.31 -1.10 16.90
C GLN A 888 -27.77 -2.32 17.63
N HIS A 889 -26.45 -2.40 17.71
CA HIS A 889 -25.71 -3.42 18.45
C HIS A 889 -24.74 -2.74 19.44
N PRO A 890 -25.20 -2.37 20.64
CA PRO A 890 -24.36 -1.87 21.73
C PRO A 890 -23.73 -3.05 22.48
N ASP A 891 -22.78 -3.74 21.85
CA ASP A 891 -22.18 -4.97 22.35
C ASP A 891 -21.05 -4.67 23.33
N ALA A 892 -21.40 -4.24 24.54
CA ALA A 892 -20.51 -4.38 25.69
C ALA A 892 -20.73 -5.77 26.31
N ARG A 893 -19.72 -6.64 26.34
CA ARG A 893 -19.90 -8.03 26.74
C ARG A 893 -18.71 -8.69 27.40
N LEU A 894 -18.97 -9.55 28.36
CA LEU A 894 -18.06 -10.54 28.89
C LEU A 894 -18.38 -11.90 28.26
N GLU A 895 -17.45 -12.48 27.50
CA GLU A 895 -17.56 -13.86 27.04
C GLU A 895 -16.73 -14.79 27.94
N LEU A 896 -17.36 -15.88 28.39
CA LEU A 896 -16.70 -16.92 29.16
C LEU A 896 -15.80 -17.75 28.25
N LYS A 897 -14.62 -18.16 28.75
CA LYS A 897 -13.67 -18.98 27.98
C LYS A 897 -14.33 -20.26 27.45
N GLU A 898 -15.12 -20.92 28.30
CA GLU A 898 -15.91 -22.11 28.00
C GLU A 898 -17.37 -21.85 28.41
N ALA A 899 -18.31 -22.58 27.79
CA ALA A 899 -19.70 -22.49 28.21
C ALA A 899 -19.87 -23.20 29.57
N VAL A 900 -20.67 -22.62 30.44
CA VAL A 900 -21.00 -23.16 31.76
C VAL A 900 -22.43 -23.71 31.72
N THR A 901 -22.60 -24.97 32.11
CA THR A 901 -23.93 -25.56 32.24
C THR A 901 -24.58 -25.10 33.53
N VAL A 902 -25.75 -24.47 33.45
CA VAL A 902 -26.57 -24.06 34.60
C VAL A 902 -27.83 -24.93 34.64
N ALA A 903 -27.98 -25.77 35.66
CA ALA A 903 -29.12 -26.68 35.74
C ALA A 903 -30.44 -25.92 35.98
N PRO A 904 -31.60 -26.51 35.63
CA PRO A 904 -32.92 -25.92 35.94
C PRO A 904 -33.03 -25.51 37.41
N GLY A 905 -33.42 -24.25 37.66
CA GLY A 905 -33.56 -23.70 39.02
C GLY A 905 -32.24 -23.32 39.70
N GLU A 906 -31.09 -23.47 39.05
CA GLU A 906 -29.80 -23.03 39.59
C GLU A 906 -29.36 -21.66 39.06
N SER A 907 -28.40 -21.05 39.76
CA SER A 907 -27.80 -19.76 39.40
C SER A 907 -26.29 -19.89 39.24
N PHE A 908 -25.76 -19.25 38.20
CA PHE A 908 -24.35 -18.98 38.04
C PHE A 908 -24.03 -17.56 38.52
N VAL A 909 -23.08 -17.42 39.44
CA VAL A 909 -22.61 -16.14 39.98
C VAL A 909 -21.17 -15.90 39.53
N LEU A 910 -20.92 -14.71 38.98
CA LEU A 910 -19.59 -14.33 38.55
C LEU A 910 -18.65 -14.16 39.75
N GLN A 911 -17.51 -14.85 39.71
CA GLN A 911 -16.51 -14.83 40.80
C GLN A 911 -15.61 -13.60 40.77
N GLN A 912 -15.54 -12.92 39.62
CA GLN A 912 -14.80 -11.67 39.44
C GLN A 912 -15.77 -10.58 38.98
N PRO A 913 -15.56 -9.32 39.41
CA PRO A 913 -16.42 -8.23 38.96
C PRO A 913 -16.43 -8.10 37.43
N ALA A 914 -17.62 -8.14 36.85
CA ALA A 914 -17.84 -7.89 35.43
C ALA A 914 -18.74 -6.67 35.31
N TYR A 915 -18.16 -5.54 34.91
CA TYR A 915 -18.90 -4.29 34.85
C TYR A 915 -18.43 -3.37 33.73
N VAL A 916 -19.29 -2.42 33.39
CA VAL A 916 -18.96 -1.26 32.56
C VAL A 916 -19.37 0.01 33.29
N ILE A 917 -18.71 1.12 32.97
CA ILE A 917 -19.22 2.46 33.27
C ILE A 917 -20.06 2.91 32.08
N ALA A 918 -21.36 3.12 32.32
CA ALA A 918 -22.28 3.71 31.36
C ALA A 918 -22.18 5.25 31.49
N LEU A 919 -21.72 5.90 30.43
CA LEU A 919 -21.35 7.32 30.40
C LEU A 919 -22.28 8.10 29.46
N THR A 920 -22.85 9.19 29.97
CA THR A 920 -23.54 10.21 29.17
C THR A 920 -22.70 11.50 29.10
N GLY A 921 -22.90 12.29 28.05
CA GLY A 921 -22.22 13.58 27.93
C GLY A 921 -22.52 14.27 26.61
N GLN A 922 -21.77 15.35 26.34
CA GLN A 922 -21.91 16.13 25.12
C GLN A 922 -20.51 16.54 24.65
N GLY A 923 -20.22 16.36 23.35
CA GLY A 923 -18.94 16.70 22.74
C GLY A 923 -18.65 15.88 21.49
N ASP A 924 -17.42 15.98 21.00
CA ASP A 924 -16.93 15.22 19.85
C ASP A 924 -16.23 13.91 20.29
N SER A 925 -15.65 13.19 19.32
CA SER A 925 -14.89 11.95 19.56
C SER A 925 -13.67 12.17 20.48
N ARG A 926 -13.09 13.37 20.52
CA ARG A 926 -11.97 13.70 21.42
C ARG A 926 -12.44 13.80 22.86
N VAL A 927 -13.56 14.48 23.10
CA VAL A 927 -14.19 14.56 24.44
C VAL A 927 -14.52 13.16 24.96
N TRP A 928 -15.07 12.30 24.10
CA TRP A 928 -15.32 10.89 24.44
C TRP A 928 -14.04 10.17 24.84
N LEU A 929 -13.00 10.24 24.01
CA LEU A 929 -11.75 9.52 24.22
C LEU A 929 -11.01 9.97 25.50
N GLU A 930 -10.96 11.27 25.75
CA GLU A 930 -10.38 11.83 26.98
C GLU A 930 -11.12 11.33 28.22
N THR A 931 -12.44 11.33 28.18
CA THR A 931 -13.28 10.89 29.30
C THR A 931 -13.15 9.38 29.52
N ALA A 932 -13.19 8.58 28.46
CA ALA A 932 -12.98 7.13 28.53
C ALA A 932 -11.61 6.79 29.12
N THR A 933 -10.55 7.50 28.74
CA THR A 933 -9.20 7.30 29.27
C THR A 933 -9.11 7.60 30.77
N LYS A 934 -9.73 8.71 31.23
CA LYS A 934 -9.80 9.06 32.66
C LYS A 934 -10.55 7.98 33.46
N LEU A 935 -11.67 7.49 32.94
CA LEU A 935 -12.42 6.40 33.56
C LEU A 935 -11.63 5.08 33.57
N GLY A 936 -10.88 4.78 32.52
CA GLY A 936 -9.98 3.62 32.47
C GLY A 936 -8.96 3.61 33.61
N THR A 937 -8.45 4.80 33.96
CA THR A 937 -7.51 4.98 35.08
C THR A 937 -8.23 4.83 36.43
N LEU A 938 -9.46 5.34 36.55
CA LEU A 938 -10.27 5.21 37.77
C LEU A 938 -10.59 3.75 38.13
N MET A 939 -10.74 2.88 37.12
CA MET A 939 -11.09 1.47 37.26
C MET A 939 -9.90 0.55 37.57
N GLN A 940 -8.68 1.07 37.50
CA GLN A 940 -7.44 0.39 37.88
C GLN A 940 -7.07 0.75 39.32
#